data_AF-A0A561W1W3-F1
#
_entry.id   AF-A0A561W1W3-F1
#
_cell.length_a   1.000
_cell.length_b   1.000
_cell.length_c   1.000
_cell.angle_alpha   90.00
_cell.angle_beta   90.00
_cell.angle_gamma   90.00
#
_symmetry.space_group_name_H-M   'P 1'
#
loop_
_entity.id
_entity.type
_entity.pdbx_description
1 polymer ?
#
loop_
_entity_poly.entity_id
_entity_poly.type
_entity_poly.pdbx_seq_one_letter_code
_entity_poly.pdbx_strand_id
1 'polypeptide(L)'
;MPRSLRSLCLILLAVVAVVSTTTALPAEAAPRFRVLVFSKITNFYHDSIPAGIAAIQQLGTAHNFEVVATTDAAAFTDANLATFDALVFNNTNSLPTSGDLLNASQRAALQTFIRNGGGWAGLHAASASERDWQWYEGLVGTIFDYHPDFSSTGGTFPGRVKVLDRAHPSTRNLPELWEQSEEWYNWRTNPTGNVHTLAQIKVRDGINGLDEGVDHAYSWCQRYDGGRSWFTAGGHASSQFSSATFLEHLRYGIEWAAGAVAGDCSATKSSNFERVGLVTENLADPFELAVAPDRKVYYIQRTGALKVVNQDTLQVTTLLDFAYTSAMTDQSDGLLGMTLDRNFASNGWIYLLWSDKTLKQLNLSRFTVANNSVALSSEKRLLTIPTYRGEGRANSHMGGSLTMDGAGRLYAAIGDNTDPFASSGYTPIDERSGRAAWDAQGTAGNTNDLRGKILRITPQSDGTYTVPSGNLFAPGTARTRPEIYAMGMRNPFRITVEPQTNAVLVADYGPDARAADANRGPEGTVEFNRITAAGNYGWPYCVGNNIPFNDYNFATNTSGAKFNCGAPVNNSPNNTGLTNLPASKSALVWYAYSASTQFPELGTGGGGPMSGPVYDYDPANTRTTKFPEYFEGKWITYELTRRWFKTLSIHKTAQTFSNARFGPTAVGDLQSINGIFDTMSWIQPFEAEFGPDGSLYVIDFGEGTGSGRGGSNAGAGIYRIDYVANGRPPTAKIAATPDSGRTPLTVSFSSAGTTAGDGTALSYAWDFTNDGTTDSTAANPSFTYTSAGKYTARLTVRNSGNGLTATAVTDVVVGNTRPTVTLSVPDGGFFDFGDKIPFTVTVTDPEDTTVDCSRVTVQTQLGHDSHAHPLDVYTGCSGLLSTEADAGDGHGPGQNLYTLITAQYTDGGAAGAPALTGSTRVQLQPKSKEAEHFTAQSGVTVNDRPTARAGKRLGDVDHNDWVAYGPVDLRNVGSVTLGLTNGGLGGTIELRTGSPTGTLIGTAAVASTGGWDNLVSPTVTLTNKPTGTTTLYAKFVNTAQTGGTPDLLALDWLRFNGAGVKQEPGGTLSLAANPASGTGTLNTTLTATATAPSGQSITDYAWDFGDNSAITHGATLRSIAHTYPRKGIYTARVTTTYTSGETRSINLTVTVN
;
A
#
# COMPACT_ATOMS: atom_id res chain seq x y z
N MET A 1 2.07 -71.15 32.55
CA MET A 1 1.78 -72.44 31.87
C MET A 1 2.63 -72.51 30.59
N PRO A 2 3.07 -73.71 30.17
CA PRO A 2 4.48 -74.18 30.04
C PRO A 2 5.17 -73.83 28.69
N ARG A 3 6.50 -73.74 28.52
CA ARG A 3 7.69 -74.63 28.78
C ARG A 3 7.77 -75.91 27.89
N SER A 4 8.79 -76.01 27.04
CA SER A 4 9.71 -77.18 26.93
C SER A 4 10.88 -76.82 26.00
N LEU A 5 12.21 -76.83 26.31
CA LEU A 5 13.16 -77.69 27.05
C LEU A 5 13.58 -79.00 26.36
N ARG A 6 14.91 -79.13 26.12
CA ARG A 6 15.85 -80.25 26.43
C ARG A 6 17.11 -80.11 25.53
N SER A 7 18.36 -80.37 25.91
CA SER A 7 18.98 -80.88 27.15
C SER A 7 20.53 -80.95 26.99
N LEU A 8 21.27 -80.69 28.10
CA LEU A 8 22.49 -81.35 28.68
C LEU A 8 23.75 -81.66 27.80
N CYS A 9 25.02 -81.71 28.26
CA CYS A 9 25.65 -81.90 29.58
C CYS A 9 27.20 -81.69 29.56
N LEU A 10 27.77 -81.27 30.71
CA LEU A 10 29.09 -81.53 31.38
C LEU A 10 30.42 -81.66 30.58
N ILE A 11 31.46 -80.80 30.79
CA ILE A 11 32.47 -80.68 31.89
C ILE A 11 33.68 -81.65 31.76
N LEU A 12 34.93 -81.14 31.61
CA LEU A 12 36.06 -81.17 32.60
C LEU A 12 37.50 -80.98 32.00
N LEU A 13 38.25 -80.00 32.56
CA LEU A 13 39.70 -79.87 32.84
C LEU A 13 40.85 -79.80 31.77
N ALA A 14 41.36 -78.55 31.60
CA ALA A 14 42.76 -78.03 31.70
C ALA A 14 43.96 -78.61 30.89
N VAL A 15 44.55 -77.82 29.97
CA VAL A 15 45.82 -77.02 30.09
C VAL A 15 46.23 -76.45 28.70
N VAL A 16 46.66 -75.17 28.66
CA VAL A 16 47.18 -74.32 27.54
C VAL A 16 46.18 -73.75 26.49
N ALA A 17 45.67 -72.54 26.74
CA ALA A 17 45.59 -71.43 25.79
C ALA A 17 45.11 -70.16 26.53
N VAL A 18 45.98 -69.17 26.69
CA VAL A 18 45.64 -67.81 27.11
C VAL A 18 45.99 -66.88 25.95
N VAL A 19 45.15 -65.85 25.75
CA VAL A 19 45.16 -64.77 24.74
C VAL A 19 44.79 -65.24 23.31
N SER A 20 43.87 -64.66 22.52
CA SER A 20 43.25 -63.33 22.53
C SER A 20 41.87 -63.43 21.84
N THR A 21 40.76 -63.21 22.54
CA THR A 21 39.55 -62.72 21.86
C THR A 21 39.75 -61.23 21.66
N THR A 22 40.32 -60.84 20.52
CA THR A 22 40.24 -59.46 20.05
C THR A 22 38.77 -59.15 19.84
N THR A 23 38.15 -58.46 20.81
CA THR A 23 36.97 -57.66 20.54
C THR A 23 37.39 -56.66 19.48
N ALA A 24 36.98 -56.89 18.23
CA ALA A 24 37.12 -55.88 17.19
C ALA A 24 36.45 -54.61 17.74
N LEU A 25 37.24 -53.54 17.86
CA LEU A 25 36.72 -52.22 18.15
C LEU A 25 35.60 -51.94 17.13
N PRO A 26 34.44 -51.40 17.54
CA PRO A 26 33.42 -51.00 16.58
C PRO A 26 34.08 -50.04 15.57
N ALA A 27 33.93 -50.36 14.28
CA ALA A 27 34.37 -49.47 13.20
C ALA A 27 33.75 -48.08 13.44
N GLU A 28 34.58 -47.04 13.37
CA GLU A 28 34.15 -45.65 13.49
C GLU A 28 33.06 -45.40 12.43
N ALA A 29 31.91 -44.86 12.87
CA ALA A 29 30.79 -44.62 11.97
C ALA A 29 31.22 -43.62 10.88
N ALA A 30 30.86 -43.88 9.63
CA ALA A 30 31.14 -42.96 8.53
C ALA A 30 30.56 -41.56 8.82
N PRO A 31 31.25 -40.47 8.42
CA PRO A 31 30.76 -39.12 8.63
C PRO A 31 29.43 -38.91 7.90
N ARG A 32 28.54 -38.10 8.48
CA ARG A 32 27.23 -37.79 7.89
C ARG A 32 27.34 -37.05 6.56
N PHE A 33 28.35 -36.21 6.45
CA PHE A 33 28.72 -35.42 5.28
C PHE A 33 30.17 -34.92 5.43
N ARG A 34 30.75 -34.41 4.36
CA ARG A 34 32.14 -33.91 4.32
C ARG A 34 32.15 -32.46 3.84
N VAL A 35 32.97 -31.62 4.48
CA VAL A 35 33.13 -30.21 4.09
C VAL A 35 34.58 -29.82 3.80
N LEU A 36 34.78 -29.02 2.75
CA LEU A 36 36.05 -28.37 2.45
C LEU A 36 36.01 -26.94 2.98
N VAL A 37 36.82 -26.62 3.99
CA VAL A 37 36.99 -25.25 4.50
C VAL A 37 38.12 -24.58 3.74
N PHE A 38 37.77 -23.56 2.96
CA PHE A 38 38.69 -22.80 2.12
C PHE A 38 38.90 -21.39 2.70
N SER A 39 40.17 -20.99 2.84
CA SER A 39 40.56 -19.70 3.45
C SER A 39 41.70 -18.99 2.69
N LYS A 40 41.74 -19.08 1.34
CA LYS A 40 42.73 -18.36 0.53
C LYS A 40 42.46 -16.84 0.54
N ILE A 41 43.53 -16.06 0.62
CA ILE A 41 43.52 -14.59 0.70
C ILE A 41 44.51 -14.01 -0.30
N THR A 42 44.12 -12.95 -1.02
CA THR A 42 45.05 -12.12 -1.82
C THR A 42 45.05 -10.64 -1.40
N ASN A 43 44.15 -10.23 -0.52
CA ASN A 43 44.03 -8.85 -0.03
C ASN A 43 44.18 -8.75 1.51
N PHE A 44 43.09 -8.74 2.29
CA PHE A 44 43.17 -8.59 3.75
C PHE A 44 43.04 -9.92 4.48
N TYR A 45 44.00 -10.22 5.36
CA TYR A 45 43.99 -11.42 6.21
C TYR A 45 43.28 -11.11 7.53
N HIS A 46 42.27 -11.92 7.87
CA HIS A 46 41.52 -11.79 9.11
C HIS A 46 42.08 -12.72 10.19
N ASP A 47 42.38 -12.18 11.37
CA ASP A 47 42.89 -12.97 12.51
C ASP A 47 41.88 -14.02 13.02
N SER A 48 40.62 -13.95 12.59
CA SER A 48 39.60 -14.96 12.86
C SER A 48 39.73 -16.25 12.05
N ILE A 49 40.51 -16.27 10.96
CA ILE A 49 40.62 -17.47 10.09
C ILE A 49 41.01 -18.73 10.87
N PRO A 50 42.07 -18.74 11.72
CA PRO A 50 42.43 -19.93 12.50
C PRO A 50 41.35 -20.33 13.52
N ALA A 51 40.69 -19.34 14.15
CA ALA A 51 39.61 -19.59 15.10
C ALA A 51 38.40 -20.22 14.41
N GLY A 52 38.05 -19.76 13.20
CA GLY A 52 36.99 -20.34 12.39
C GLY A 52 37.27 -21.78 11.95
N ILE A 53 38.49 -22.08 11.51
CA ILE A 53 38.90 -23.46 11.17
C ILE A 53 38.77 -24.37 12.40
N ALA A 54 39.33 -23.95 13.54
CA ALA A 54 39.30 -24.74 14.77
C ALA A 54 37.86 -24.99 15.25
N ALA A 55 37.00 -23.97 15.20
CA ALA A 55 35.59 -24.09 15.56
C ALA A 55 34.84 -25.06 14.64
N ILE A 56 35.04 -24.98 13.33
CA ILE A 56 34.38 -25.89 12.38
C ILE A 56 34.87 -27.34 12.58
N GLN A 57 36.16 -27.56 12.81
CA GLN A 57 36.71 -28.89 13.14
C GLN A 57 36.14 -29.45 14.45
N GLN A 58 35.97 -28.61 15.47
CA GLN A 58 35.32 -28.99 16.72
C GLN A 58 33.85 -29.37 16.50
N LEU A 59 33.12 -28.57 15.70
CA LEU A 59 31.74 -28.89 15.31
C LEU A 59 31.67 -30.21 14.53
N GLY A 60 32.60 -30.45 13.61
CA GLY A 60 32.70 -31.71 12.85
C GLY A 60 32.85 -32.92 13.76
N THR A 61 33.75 -32.83 14.73
CA THR A 61 33.97 -33.88 15.74
C THR A 61 32.72 -34.09 16.61
N ALA A 62 32.11 -33.00 17.08
CA ALA A 62 30.95 -33.06 17.99
C ALA A 62 29.66 -33.52 17.30
N HIS A 63 29.53 -33.33 15.99
CA HIS A 63 28.28 -33.55 15.25
C HIS A 63 28.41 -34.52 14.07
N ASN A 64 29.51 -35.28 14.03
CA ASN A 64 29.78 -36.36 13.09
C ASN A 64 29.80 -35.93 11.60
N PHE A 65 30.60 -34.92 11.26
CA PHE A 65 30.93 -34.57 9.87
C PHE A 65 32.43 -34.30 9.70
N GLU A 66 32.97 -34.65 8.53
CA GLU A 66 34.40 -34.52 8.25
C GLU A 66 34.74 -33.10 7.78
N VAL A 67 35.86 -32.57 8.23
CA VAL A 67 36.33 -31.22 7.89
C VAL A 67 37.74 -31.30 7.31
N VAL A 68 37.90 -30.89 6.06
CA VAL A 68 39.20 -30.74 5.40
C VAL A 68 39.44 -29.24 5.21
N ALA A 69 40.49 -28.68 5.84
CA ALA A 69 40.82 -27.26 5.71
C ALA A 69 42.00 -27.05 4.75
N THR A 70 41.93 -26.05 3.89
CA THR A 70 43.00 -25.69 2.95
C THR A 70 43.00 -24.21 2.57
N THR A 71 44.16 -23.69 2.21
CA THR A 71 44.33 -22.40 1.52
C THR A 71 44.74 -22.59 0.05
N ASP A 72 44.96 -23.83 -0.38
CA ASP A 72 45.41 -24.16 -1.72
C ASP A 72 44.23 -24.29 -2.69
N ALA A 73 44.18 -23.38 -3.67
CA ALA A 73 43.17 -23.38 -4.73
C ALA A 73 43.28 -24.61 -5.65
N ALA A 74 44.39 -25.35 -5.66
CA ALA A 74 44.52 -26.60 -6.39
C ALA A 74 43.52 -27.69 -5.94
N ALA A 75 42.89 -27.53 -4.77
CA ALA A 75 41.78 -28.37 -4.32
C ALA A 75 40.53 -28.26 -5.21
N PHE A 76 40.36 -27.20 -6.00
CA PHE A 76 39.18 -26.96 -6.85
C PHE A 76 39.32 -27.70 -8.19
N THR A 77 39.10 -29.01 -8.15
CA THR A 77 38.95 -29.88 -9.33
C THR A 77 37.65 -30.67 -9.20
N ASP A 78 37.01 -31.01 -10.32
CA ASP A 78 35.76 -31.78 -10.30
C ASP A 78 35.88 -33.06 -9.46
N ALA A 79 36.99 -33.80 -9.63
CA ALA A 79 37.24 -35.05 -8.92
C ALA A 79 37.35 -34.87 -7.40
N ASN A 80 38.04 -33.81 -6.95
CA ASN A 80 38.20 -33.57 -5.52
C ASN A 80 36.91 -33.00 -4.89
N LEU A 81 36.28 -32.02 -5.54
CA LEU A 81 35.06 -31.39 -5.04
C LEU A 81 33.89 -32.37 -4.96
N ALA A 82 33.81 -33.35 -5.87
CA ALA A 82 32.80 -34.42 -5.83
C ALA A 82 32.87 -35.30 -4.57
N THR A 83 33.93 -35.20 -3.76
CA THR A 83 34.05 -35.93 -2.49
C THR A 83 33.48 -35.17 -1.29
N PHE A 84 33.01 -33.94 -1.47
CA PHE A 84 32.44 -33.07 -0.45
C PHE A 84 30.95 -32.83 -0.70
N ASP A 85 30.22 -32.52 0.36
CA ASP A 85 28.80 -32.15 0.29
C ASP A 85 28.61 -30.64 0.35
N ALA A 86 29.52 -29.92 1.03
CA ALA A 86 29.54 -28.47 1.05
C ALA A 86 30.97 -27.89 1.11
N LEU A 87 31.11 -26.67 0.61
CA LEU A 87 32.31 -25.86 0.71
C LEU A 87 32.06 -24.71 1.68
N VAL A 88 32.98 -24.48 2.62
CA VAL A 88 32.92 -23.35 3.56
C VAL A 88 34.00 -22.35 3.18
N PHE A 89 33.60 -21.19 2.68
CA PHE A 89 34.49 -20.07 2.42
C PHE A 89 34.62 -19.31 3.75
N ASN A 90 35.65 -19.66 4.52
CA ASN A 90 35.91 -19.07 5.83
C ASN A 90 36.81 -17.85 5.66
N ASN A 91 36.20 -16.67 5.63
CA ASN A 91 36.87 -15.37 5.57
C ASN A 91 37.83 -15.21 4.37
N THR A 92 37.54 -15.84 3.24
CA THR A 92 38.30 -15.64 1.99
C THR A 92 38.23 -14.17 1.56
N ASN A 93 39.25 -13.61 0.90
CA ASN A 93 39.24 -12.19 0.54
C ASN A 93 40.16 -11.92 -0.66
N SER A 94 39.60 -11.34 -1.72
CA SER A 94 40.34 -11.02 -2.96
C SER A 94 40.61 -9.53 -3.12
N LEU A 95 41.66 -9.18 -3.85
CA LEU A 95 41.93 -7.78 -4.23
C LEU A 95 40.76 -7.18 -5.01
N PRO A 96 40.34 -5.94 -4.72
CA PRO A 96 39.32 -5.25 -5.53
C PRO A 96 39.71 -5.09 -7.01
N THR A 97 41.02 -5.07 -7.31
CA THR A 97 41.56 -4.79 -8.65
C THR A 97 41.73 -6.02 -9.55
N SER A 98 41.78 -7.24 -8.98
CA SER A 98 41.95 -8.49 -9.73
C SER A 98 40.87 -9.53 -9.43
N GLY A 99 40.20 -9.44 -8.27
CA GLY A 99 38.99 -10.20 -7.93
C GLY A 99 39.18 -11.71 -7.74
N ASP A 100 40.17 -12.33 -8.38
CA ASP A 100 40.29 -13.78 -8.51
C ASP A 100 41.09 -14.44 -7.37
N LEU A 101 40.49 -15.42 -6.70
CA LEU A 101 41.20 -16.41 -5.87
C LEU A 101 41.39 -17.72 -6.65
N LEU A 102 40.44 -18.01 -7.54
CA LEU A 102 40.35 -19.17 -8.40
C LEU A 102 40.59 -18.79 -9.87
N ASN A 103 41.40 -19.57 -10.56
CA ASN A 103 41.55 -19.44 -12.01
C ASN A 103 40.32 -20.00 -12.76
N ALA A 104 40.27 -19.83 -14.09
CA ALA A 104 39.15 -20.26 -14.91
C ALA A 104 38.74 -21.74 -14.74
N SER A 105 39.71 -22.66 -14.64
CA SER A 105 39.40 -24.09 -14.45
C SER A 105 38.83 -24.40 -13.07
N GLN A 106 39.32 -23.70 -12.04
CA GLN A 106 38.85 -23.84 -10.66
C GLN A 106 37.46 -23.23 -10.47
N ARG A 107 37.20 -22.08 -11.12
CA ARG A 107 35.85 -21.48 -11.21
C ARG A 107 34.86 -22.45 -11.86
N ALA A 108 35.25 -23.07 -12.98
CA ALA A 108 34.41 -24.07 -13.64
C ALA A 108 34.12 -25.29 -12.75
N ALA A 109 35.08 -25.74 -11.95
CA ALA A 109 34.88 -26.82 -10.99
C ALA A 109 33.90 -26.43 -9.88
N LEU A 110 33.98 -25.20 -9.35
CA LEU A 110 33.01 -24.68 -8.38
C LEU A 110 31.59 -24.62 -8.98
N GLN A 111 31.45 -24.11 -10.22
CA GLN A 111 30.15 -24.09 -10.90
C GLN A 111 29.56 -25.49 -11.07
N THR A 112 30.38 -26.44 -11.52
CA THR A 112 29.97 -27.84 -11.69
C THR A 112 29.55 -28.46 -10.37
N PHE A 113 30.29 -28.22 -9.30
CA PHE A 113 29.96 -28.67 -7.96
C PHE A 113 28.58 -28.16 -7.49
N ILE A 114 28.32 -26.85 -7.64
CA ILE A 114 27.03 -26.24 -7.28
C ILE A 114 25.88 -26.79 -8.16
N ARG A 115 26.09 -26.91 -9.47
CA ARG A 115 25.10 -27.48 -10.41
C ARG A 115 24.75 -28.93 -10.11
N ASN A 116 25.69 -29.69 -9.56
CA ASN A 116 25.47 -31.06 -9.11
C ASN A 116 24.78 -31.14 -7.73
N GLY A 117 24.34 -30.01 -7.17
CA GLY A 117 23.60 -29.96 -5.90
C GLY A 117 24.47 -29.77 -4.67
N GLY A 118 25.76 -29.48 -4.83
CA GLY A 118 26.69 -29.18 -3.75
C GLY A 118 26.33 -27.90 -2.98
N GLY A 119 26.73 -27.85 -1.72
CA GLY A 119 26.48 -26.72 -0.81
C GLY A 119 27.60 -25.69 -0.76
N TRP A 120 27.26 -24.44 -0.50
CA TRP A 120 28.22 -23.37 -0.23
C TRP A 120 27.80 -22.62 1.04
N ALA A 121 28.76 -22.39 1.93
CA ALA A 121 28.60 -21.58 3.13
C ALA A 121 29.68 -20.49 3.14
N GLY A 122 29.28 -19.22 3.16
CA GLY A 122 30.20 -18.08 3.24
C GLY A 122 30.17 -17.38 4.58
N LEU A 123 31.34 -17.08 5.13
CA LEU A 123 31.50 -16.34 6.38
C LEU A 123 32.14 -14.98 6.12
N HIS A 124 31.48 -13.91 6.57
CA HIS A 124 32.00 -12.55 6.63
C HIS A 124 32.64 -12.11 5.30
N ALA A 125 33.98 -12.09 5.24
CA ALA A 125 34.75 -11.69 4.07
C ALA A 125 34.57 -12.60 2.84
N ALA A 126 33.91 -13.75 2.94
CA ALA A 126 33.56 -14.56 1.77
C ALA A 126 32.79 -13.76 0.68
N SER A 127 32.02 -12.74 1.09
CA SER A 127 31.37 -11.76 0.22
C SER A 127 32.31 -10.75 -0.44
N ALA A 128 33.56 -10.68 0.01
CA ALA A 128 34.65 -9.85 -0.49
C ALA A 128 35.64 -10.63 -1.39
N SER A 129 35.20 -11.77 -1.95
CA SER A 129 35.97 -12.67 -2.83
C SER A 129 35.37 -12.71 -4.24
N GLU A 130 36.17 -13.10 -5.25
CA GLU A 130 35.69 -13.34 -6.63
C GLU A 130 34.89 -12.15 -7.21
N ARG A 131 35.31 -10.92 -6.86
CA ARG A 131 34.55 -9.68 -7.09
C ARG A 131 34.38 -9.31 -8.57
N ASP A 132 35.23 -9.87 -9.44
CA ASP A 132 35.19 -9.76 -10.89
C ASP A 132 34.22 -10.75 -11.56
N TRP A 133 33.63 -11.66 -10.78
CA TRP A 133 32.86 -12.78 -11.29
C TRP A 133 31.38 -12.73 -10.88
N GLN A 134 30.53 -12.27 -11.80
CA GLN A 134 29.09 -12.10 -11.59
C GLN A 134 28.37 -13.38 -11.14
N TRP A 135 28.81 -14.56 -11.60
CA TRP A 135 28.20 -15.82 -11.15
C TRP A 135 28.44 -16.07 -9.65
N TYR A 136 29.62 -15.72 -9.13
CA TYR A 136 29.89 -15.86 -7.70
C TYR A 136 29.12 -14.83 -6.88
N GLU A 137 29.00 -13.58 -7.36
CA GLU A 137 28.07 -12.62 -6.74
C GLU A 137 26.65 -13.18 -6.67
N GLY A 138 26.16 -13.84 -7.71
CA GLY A 138 24.86 -14.52 -7.69
C GLY A 138 24.79 -15.64 -6.66
N LEU A 139 25.86 -16.45 -6.53
CA LEU A 139 25.97 -17.52 -5.53
C LEU A 139 25.91 -16.95 -4.10
N VAL A 140 26.66 -15.88 -3.82
CA VAL A 140 26.62 -15.19 -2.52
C VAL A 140 25.28 -14.49 -2.33
N GLY A 141 24.72 -13.89 -3.37
CA GLY A 141 23.52 -13.04 -3.38
C GLY A 141 23.85 -11.55 -3.49
N THR A 142 25.04 -11.14 -3.06
CA THR A 142 25.61 -9.79 -3.20
C THR A 142 27.12 -9.84 -2.91
N ILE A 143 27.82 -8.72 -3.12
CA ILE A 143 29.23 -8.55 -2.78
C ILE A 143 29.37 -7.41 -1.79
N PHE A 144 30.31 -7.54 -0.86
CA PHE A 144 30.69 -6.47 0.06
C PHE A 144 31.14 -5.23 -0.70
N ASP A 145 30.62 -4.06 -0.32
CA ASP A 145 31.06 -2.78 -0.87
C ASP A 145 32.12 -2.15 0.03
N TYR A 146 31.70 -1.74 1.22
CA TYR A 146 32.57 -1.18 2.26
C TYR A 146 31.98 -1.43 3.66
N HIS A 147 32.76 -1.15 4.71
CA HIS A 147 32.27 -1.06 6.09
C HIS A 147 32.64 0.32 6.67
N PRO A 148 31.90 0.83 7.67
CA PRO A 148 32.31 2.02 8.38
C PRO A 148 33.66 1.85 9.12
N ASP A 149 34.34 2.95 9.43
CA ASP A 149 35.58 2.91 10.19
C ASP A 149 35.33 2.64 11.69
N PHE A 150 35.66 1.42 12.12
CA PHE A 150 35.57 0.97 13.51
C PHE A 150 36.93 0.89 14.21
N SER A 151 37.98 1.51 13.66
CA SER A 151 39.32 1.52 14.26
C SER A 151 39.32 2.03 15.70
N SER A 152 38.50 3.04 15.99
CA SER A 152 38.33 3.62 17.34
C SER A 152 37.72 2.66 18.37
N THR A 153 37.06 1.59 17.94
CA THR A 153 36.44 0.57 18.81
C THR A 153 37.10 -0.80 18.70
N GLY A 154 38.31 -0.86 18.10
CA GLY A 154 39.07 -2.11 17.96
C GLY A 154 38.58 -2.99 16.81
N GLY A 155 38.07 -2.39 15.73
CA GLY A 155 37.67 -3.08 14.51
C GLY A 155 36.23 -3.58 14.48
N THR A 156 35.51 -3.55 15.60
CA THR A 156 34.10 -3.94 15.67
C THR A 156 33.27 -2.92 16.42
N PHE A 157 31.97 -2.88 16.20
CA PHE A 157 31.06 -2.01 16.92
C PHE A 157 29.85 -2.79 17.44
N PRO A 158 29.35 -2.52 18.66
CA PRO A 158 28.19 -3.25 19.18
C PRO A 158 26.89 -2.83 18.47
N GLY A 159 26.03 -3.81 18.21
CA GLY A 159 24.72 -3.66 17.56
C GLY A 159 23.85 -4.90 17.81
N ARG A 160 22.56 -4.84 17.47
CA ARG A 160 21.67 -6.00 17.51
C ARG A 160 21.23 -6.39 16.11
N VAL A 161 21.06 -7.69 15.90
CA VAL A 161 20.52 -8.29 14.69
C VAL A 161 19.08 -8.73 14.96
N LYS A 162 18.14 -8.27 14.12
CA LYS A 162 16.75 -8.75 14.05
C LYS A 162 16.75 -10.15 13.44
N VAL A 163 16.41 -11.17 14.21
CA VAL A 163 16.21 -12.53 13.65
C VAL A 163 14.79 -12.61 13.07
N LEU A 164 14.70 -12.64 11.74
CA LEU A 164 13.42 -12.54 11.03
C LEU A 164 12.77 -13.89 10.82
N ASP A 165 13.60 -14.89 10.47
CA ASP A 165 13.18 -16.28 10.28
C ASP A 165 13.54 -17.10 11.51
N ARG A 166 12.51 -17.69 12.13
CA ARG A 166 12.65 -18.61 13.27
C ARG A 166 12.33 -20.07 12.91
N ALA A 167 12.06 -20.37 11.64
CA ALA A 167 11.84 -21.71 11.11
C ALA A 167 13.13 -22.34 10.58
N HIS A 168 13.99 -21.58 9.88
CA HIS A 168 15.25 -22.11 9.36
C HIS A 168 16.17 -22.62 10.48
N PRO A 169 16.81 -23.80 10.31
CA PRO A 169 17.60 -24.43 11.38
C PRO A 169 18.75 -23.57 11.91
N SER A 170 19.34 -22.69 11.07
CA SER A 170 20.43 -21.81 11.48
C SER A 170 20.00 -20.63 12.36
N THR A 171 18.70 -20.32 12.46
CA THR A 171 18.24 -19.14 13.19
C THR A 171 17.13 -19.42 14.20
N ARG A 172 16.47 -20.58 14.13
CA ARG A 172 15.38 -20.97 15.06
C ARG A 172 15.71 -20.87 16.55
N ASN A 173 16.96 -21.13 16.92
CA ASN A 173 17.43 -21.13 18.31
C ASN A 173 18.10 -19.81 18.72
N LEU A 174 18.22 -18.84 17.80
CA LEU A 174 18.76 -17.53 18.14
C LEU A 174 17.75 -16.69 18.94
N PRO A 175 18.22 -15.73 19.76
CA PRO A 175 17.35 -14.71 20.35
C PRO A 175 16.65 -13.85 19.28
N GLU A 176 15.49 -13.26 19.60
CA GLU A 176 14.70 -12.45 18.63
C GLU A 176 15.45 -11.17 18.20
N LEU A 177 16.14 -10.53 19.15
CA LEU A 177 17.23 -9.59 18.91
C LEU A 177 18.54 -10.19 19.41
N TRP A 178 19.49 -10.37 18.50
CA TRP A 178 20.77 -10.98 18.76
C TRP A 178 21.87 -9.92 18.87
N GLU A 179 22.35 -9.66 20.09
CA GLU A 179 23.44 -8.72 20.36
C GLU A 179 24.76 -9.27 19.83
N GLN A 180 25.43 -8.48 18.99
CA GLN A 180 26.72 -8.79 18.37
C GLN A 180 27.64 -7.56 18.40
N SER A 181 28.95 -7.81 18.43
CA SER A 181 29.96 -6.80 18.06
C SER A 181 30.59 -7.27 16.77
N GLU A 182 30.46 -6.46 15.72
CA GLU A 182 30.82 -6.85 14.35
C GLU A 182 31.44 -5.69 13.57
N GLU A 183 32.20 -6.01 12.52
CA GLU A 183 32.51 -5.11 11.41
C GLU A 183 31.31 -5.12 10.45
N TRP A 184 30.38 -4.20 10.69
CA TRP A 184 29.12 -4.12 9.93
C TRP A 184 29.36 -3.72 8.48
N TYR A 185 28.76 -4.47 7.55
CA TYR A 185 28.98 -4.31 6.10
C TYR A 185 27.86 -3.53 5.43
N ASN A 186 28.22 -2.69 4.45
CA ASN A 186 27.34 -2.27 3.37
C ASN A 186 27.57 -3.19 2.16
N TRP A 187 26.47 -3.51 1.49
CA TRP A 187 26.41 -4.35 0.30
C TRP A 187 26.40 -3.49 -0.96
N ARG A 188 27.06 -3.97 -2.03
CA ARG A 188 27.01 -3.32 -3.35
C ARG A 188 25.59 -3.22 -3.88
N THR A 189 24.77 -4.20 -3.54
CA THR A 189 23.33 -4.22 -3.80
C THR A 189 22.65 -4.94 -2.65
N ASN A 190 21.59 -4.33 -2.10
CA ASN A 190 20.82 -4.93 -1.02
C ASN A 190 20.21 -6.26 -1.50
N PRO A 191 20.53 -7.41 -0.85
CA PRO A 191 20.08 -8.71 -1.32
C PRO A 191 18.61 -9.01 -0.95
N THR A 192 17.99 -8.23 -0.07
CA THR A 192 16.62 -8.45 0.43
C THR A 192 15.62 -8.56 -0.72
N GLY A 193 14.74 -9.57 -0.67
CA GLY A 193 13.75 -9.88 -1.72
C GLY A 193 14.25 -10.81 -2.82
N ASN A 194 15.56 -10.84 -3.09
CA ASN A 194 16.19 -11.78 -4.05
C ASN A 194 16.65 -13.08 -3.38
N VAL A 195 17.15 -12.95 -2.13
CA VAL A 195 17.51 -14.07 -1.26
C VAL A 195 16.43 -14.29 -0.19
N HIS A 196 16.49 -15.44 0.50
CA HIS A 196 15.73 -15.58 1.73
C HIS A 196 16.48 -14.98 2.91
N THR A 197 16.08 -13.78 3.33
CA THR A 197 16.72 -13.08 4.44
C THR A 197 16.33 -13.72 5.77
N LEU A 198 17.31 -14.30 6.46
CA LEU A 198 17.13 -14.96 7.76
C LEU A 198 17.22 -13.96 8.91
N ALA A 199 18.10 -12.97 8.79
CA ALA A 199 18.37 -11.97 9.81
C ALA A 199 18.83 -10.63 9.21
N GLN A 200 18.52 -9.52 9.87
CA GLN A 200 18.84 -8.15 9.44
C GLN A 200 19.50 -7.35 10.57
N ILE A 201 20.39 -6.41 10.23
CA ILE A 201 20.93 -5.44 11.19
C ILE A 201 19.80 -4.54 11.70
N LYS A 202 19.76 -4.29 13.01
CA LYS A 202 18.92 -3.24 13.61
C LYS A 202 19.63 -1.90 13.46
N VAL A 203 19.55 -1.30 12.29
CA VAL A 203 20.26 -0.06 11.92
C VAL A 203 20.07 1.09 12.93
N ARG A 204 18.92 1.11 13.60
CA ARG A 204 18.56 2.11 14.63
C ARG A 204 19.32 1.99 15.94
N ASP A 205 20.15 0.98 16.10
CA ASP A 205 21.07 0.92 17.23
C ASP A 205 22.19 1.98 17.11
N GLY A 206 22.23 2.75 16.02
CA GLY A 206 23.12 3.91 15.85
C GLY A 206 24.49 3.52 15.32
N ILE A 207 24.52 2.61 14.34
CA ILE A 207 25.75 2.20 13.66
C ILE A 207 25.99 3.21 12.53
N ASN A 208 26.90 4.16 12.76
CA ASN A 208 27.19 5.23 11.81
C ASN A 208 27.86 4.68 10.55
N GLY A 209 27.44 5.15 9.37
CA GLY A 209 28.03 4.80 8.08
C GLY A 209 27.33 3.65 7.33
N LEU A 210 26.23 3.11 7.86
CA LEU A 210 25.36 2.22 7.08
C LEU A 210 24.48 3.05 6.12
N ASP A 211 24.40 2.67 4.85
CA ASP A 211 23.75 3.47 3.79
C ASP A 211 22.67 2.74 2.97
N GLU A 212 22.34 1.50 3.31
CA GLU A 212 21.31 0.71 2.61
C GLU A 212 19.87 0.98 3.07
N GLY A 213 19.68 1.89 4.04
CA GLY A 213 18.40 2.19 4.64
C GLY A 213 18.00 1.22 5.75
N VAL A 214 16.71 0.92 5.88
CA VAL A 214 16.12 0.15 7.00
C VAL A 214 16.18 -1.36 6.82
N ASP A 215 16.24 -1.81 5.57
CA ASP A 215 16.40 -3.21 5.18
C ASP A 215 17.87 -3.50 4.97
N HIS A 216 18.51 -4.12 5.95
CA HIS A 216 19.96 -4.34 5.92
C HIS A 216 20.27 -5.78 6.29
N ALA A 217 20.48 -6.64 5.29
CA ALA A 217 20.63 -8.07 5.51
C ALA A 217 21.93 -8.41 6.28
N TYR A 218 21.84 -9.33 7.24
CA TYR A 218 22.98 -9.84 8.01
C TYR A 218 23.29 -11.30 7.67
N SER A 219 22.26 -12.13 7.52
CA SER A 219 22.39 -13.54 7.11
C SER A 219 21.21 -13.94 6.24
N TRP A 220 21.47 -14.81 5.26
CA TRP A 220 20.47 -15.27 4.31
C TRP A 220 20.83 -16.63 3.71
N CYS A 221 19.86 -17.22 3.03
CA CYS A 221 20.06 -18.44 2.25
C CYS A 221 19.32 -18.41 0.93
N GLN A 222 19.73 -19.27 0.00
CA GLN A 222 19.08 -19.45 -1.29
C GLN A 222 19.44 -20.78 -1.95
N ARG A 223 18.59 -21.22 -2.88
CA ARG A 223 18.98 -22.17 -3.92
C ARG A 223 19.48 -21.39 -5.13
N TYR A 224 20.68 -21.71 -5.61
CA TYR A 224 21.32 -21.01 -6.72
C TYR A 224 22.01 -22.01 -7.65
N ASP A 225 21.72 -21.93 -8.95
CA ASP A 225 22.30 -22.76 -10.02
C ASP A 225 22.36 -24.27 -9.66
N GLY A 226 21.29 -24.81 -9.05
CA GLY A 226 21.18 -26.23 -8.64
C GLY A 226 21.59 -26.53 -7.19
N GLY A 227 22.45 -25.71 -6.57
CA GLY A 227 22.99 -25.93 -5.24
C GLY A 227 22.32 -25.12 -4.12
N ARG A 228 22.83 -25.28 -2.90
CA ARG A 228 22.40 -24.54 -1.69
C ARG A 228 23.48 -23.52 -1.30
N SER A 229 23.09 -22.29 -1.07
CA SER A 229 23.99 -21.21 -0.62
C SER A 229 23.46 -20.61 0.68
N TRP A 230 24.33 -20.54 1.68
CA TRP A 230 24.08 -19.92 2.97
C TRP A 230 25.18 -18.92 3.27
N PHE A 231 24.82 -17.74 3.77
CA PHE A 231 25.78 -16.69 4.08
C PHE A 231 25.46 -16.04 5.43
N THR A 232 26.51 -15.65 6.15
CA THR A 232 26.42 -14.77 7.32
C THR A 232 27.52 -13.72 7.26
N ALA A 233 27.16 -12.47 7.54
CA ALA A 233 28.11 -11.37 7.69
C ALA A 233 28.94 -11.51 8.97
N GLY A 234 28.56 -12.41 9.88
CA GLY A 234 29.31 -12.68 11.10
C GLY A 234 30.59 -13.47 10.88
N GLY A 235 31.57 -13.26 11.76
CA GLY A 235 32.83 -14.01 11.79
C GLY A 235 34.10 -13.15 11.66
N HIS A 236 34.01 -11.83 11.80
CA HIS A 236 35.18 -10.94 11.79
C HIS A 236 36.09 -11.17 13.00
N ALA A 237 35.52 -11.11 14.21
CA ALA A 237 36.27 -11.22 15.45
C ALA A 237 36.48 -12.68 15.85
N SER A 238 37.72 -13.05 16.17
CA SER A 238 38.07 -14.41 16.60
C SER A 238 37.27 -14.87 17.83
N SER A 239 36.89 -13.96 18.71
CA SER A 239 36.09 -14.23 19.91
C SER A 239 34.68 -14.75 19.59
N GLN A 240 34.10 -14.43 18.42
CA GLN A 240 32.77 -14.91 18.04
C GLN A 240 32.72 -16.43 17.89
N PHE A 241 33.82 -17.06 17.46
CA PHE A 241 33.94 -18.52 17.35
C PHE A 241 34.01 -19.24 18.71
N SER A 242 33.91 -18.52 19.82
CA SER A 242 33.70 -19.08 21.17
C SER A 242 32.27 -18.89 21.69
N SER A 243 31.43 -18.13 20.98
CA SER A 243 30.03 -17.88 21.36
C SER A 243 29.16 -19.08 21.03
N ALA A 244 28.47 -19.64 22.03
CA ALA A 244 27.59 -20.79 21.84
C ALA A 244 26.48 -20.52 20.79
N THR A 245 25.89 -19.32 20.78
CA THR A 245 24.84 -18.96 19.83
C THR A 245 25.38 -18.80 18.41
N PHE A 246 26.58 -18.23 18.25
CA PHE A 246 27.23 -18.12 16.94
C PHE A 246 27.65 -19.49 16.40
N LEU A 247 28.19 -20.37 17.25
CA LEU A 247 28.56 -21.73 16.87
C LEU A 247 27.35 -22.56 16.43
N GLU A 248 26.20 -22.38 17.07
CA GLU A 248 24.96 -23.05 16.65
C GLU A 248 24.45 -22.52 15.30
N HIS A 249 24.47 -21.20 15.09
CA HIS A 249 24.12 -20.57 13.81
C HIS A 249 25.02 -21.09 12.68
N LEU A 250 26.34 -21.12 12.91
CA LEU A 250 27.33 -21.63 11.97
C LEU A 250 27.13 -23.11 11.67
N ARG A 251 26.94 -23.94 12.69
CA ARG A 251 26.75 -25.39 12.53
C ARG A 251 25.56 -25.68 11.63
N TYR A 252 24.39 -25.13 11.95
CA TYR A 252 23.18 -25.41 11.20
C TYR A 252 23.18 -24.75 9.82
N GLY A 253 23.89 -23.64 9.63
CA GLY A 253 24.16 -23.07 8.31
C GLY A 253 24.93 -24.05 7.41
N ILE A 254 26.00 -24.65 7.94
CA ILE A 254 26.81 -25.66 7.25
C ILE A 254 26.01 -26.94 7.00
N GLU A 255 25.32 -27.46 8.02
CA GLU A 255 24.49 -28.67 7.89
C GLU A 255 23.39 -28.48 6.83
N TRP A 256 22.76 -27.30 6.78
CA TRP A 256 21.75 -27.01 5.76
C TRP A 256 22.37 -26.90 4.37
N ALA A 257 23.50 -26.19 4.22
CA ALA A 257 24.22 -26.11 2.95
C ALA A 257 24.61 -27.51 2.43
N ALA A 258 25.09 -28.39 3.32
CA ALA A 258 25.40 -29.78 3.00
C ALA A 258 24.16 -30.64 2.68
N GLY A 259 22.94 -30.18 2.98
CA GLY A 259 21.72 -30.96 2.83
C GLY A 259 21.49 -31.99 3.94
N ALA A 260 22.24 -31.88 5.05
CA ALA A 260 22.16 -32.78 6.20
C ALA A 260 20.98 -32.45 7.14
N VAL A 261 20.38 -31.26 7.01
CA VAL A 261 19.15 -30.85 7.68
C VAL A 261 18.24 -30.08 6.71
N ALA A 262 16.93 -30.21 6.88
CA ALA A 262 15.94 -29.48 6.09
C ALA A 262 15.80 -28.02 6.57
N GLY A 263 15.46 -27.12 5.64
CA GLY A 263 15.15 -25.72 5.90
C GLY A 263 14.59 -25.05 4.65
N ASP A 264 13.61 -24.16 4.83
CA ASP A 264 13.02 -23.35 3.76
C ASP A 264 13.92 -22.13 3.47
N CYS A 265 14.20 -21.87 2.19
CA CYS A 265 14.96 -20.71 1.71
C CYS A 265 14.24 -19.98 0.58
N SER A 266 12.91 -19.97 0.66
CA SER A 266 12.02 -19.38 -0.34
C SER A 266 11.01 -18.37 0.22
N ALA A 267 10.81 -18.32 1.54
CA ALA A 267 9.67 -17.63 2.15
C ALA A 267 9.62 -16.10 1.95
N THR A 268 10.77 -15.42 1.86
CA THR A 268 10.83 -13.95 1.65
C THR A 268 11.12 -13.56 0.20
N LYS A 269 11.10 -14.51 -0.74
CA LYS A 269 11.27 -14.21 -2.16
C LYS A 269 9.92 -13.86 -2.75
N SER A 270 9.71 -12.61 -3.14
CA SER A 270 8.42 -12.12 -3.64
C SER A 270 7.93 -12.90 -4.86
N SER A 271 8.85 -13.42 -5.68
CA SER A 271 8.51 -14.26 -6.83
C SER A 271 7.82 -15.57 -6.44
N ASN A 272 7.95 -16.06 -5.20
CA ASN A 272 7.31 -17.29 -4.74
C ASN A 272 5.85 -17.12 -4.30
N PHE A 273 5.23 -15.98 -4.58
CA PHE A 273 3.83 -15.74 -4.35
C PHE A 273 3.10 -15.45 -5.66
N GLU A 274 1.86 -15.89 -5.77
CA GLU A 274 1.02 -15.68 -6.94
C GLU A 274 -0.37 -15.15 -6.54
N ARG A 275 -0.84 -14.15 -7.29
CA ARG A 275 -2.17 -13.56 -7.12
C ARG A 275 -3.17 -14.22 -8.07
N VAL A 276 -4.10 -14.99 -7.50
CA VAL A 276 -5.17 -15.71 -8.21
C VAL A 276 -6.48 -14.93 -8.08
N GLY A 277 -7.06 -14.49 -9.19
CA GLY A 277 -8.35 -13.78 -9.19
C GLY A 277 -9.52 -14.72 -8.90
N LEU A 278 -10.31 -14.42 -7.86
CA LEU A 278 -11.55 -15.14 -7.54
C LEU A 278 -12.78 -14.42 -8.09
N VAL A 279 -12.81 -13.09 -7.96
CA VAL A 279 -13.83 -12.21 -8.53
C VAL A 279 -13.12 -10.97 -9.06
N THR A 280 -13.16 -10.73 -10.37
CA THR A 280 -12.42 -9.63 -11.02
C THR A 280 -13.33 -8.70 -11.83
N GLU A 281 -14.63 -8.94 -11.79
CA GLU A 281 -15.66 -8.21 -12.51
C GLU A 281 -16.86 -7.97 -11.59
N ASN A 282 -17.67 -6.96 -11.90
CA ASN A 282 -18.96 -6.70 -11.23
C ASN A 282 -18.87 -6.52 -9.69
N LEU A 283 -17.75 -5.99 -9.20
CA LEU A 283 -17.58 -5.58 -7.81
C LEU A 283 -17.94 -4.10 -7.64
N ALA A 284 -18.94 -3.85 -6.81
CA ALA A 284 -19.39 -2.51 -6.44
C ALA A 284 -19.13 -2.29 -4.95
N ASP A 285 -18.07 -1.55 -4.63
CA ASP A 285 -17.64 -1.22 -3.27
C ASP A 285 -17.37 -2.46 -2.40
N PRO A 286 -16.48 -3.38 -2.82
CA PRO A 286 -16.16 -4.56 -2.02
C PRO A 286 -15.55 -4.13 -0.67
N PHE A 287 -16.11 -4.60 0.44
CA PHE A 287 -15.88 -3.95 1.74
C PHE A 287 -15.37 -4.86 2.85
N GLU A 288 -15.79 -6.12 2.97
CA GLU A 288 -15.20 -7.07 3.93
C GLU A 288 -15.44 -8.49 3.41
N LEU A 289 -14.56 -9.43 3.71
CA LEU A 289 -14.70 -10.84 3.34
C LEU A 289 -14.48 -11.74 4.55
N ALA A 290 -14.91 -13.00 4.42
CA ALA A 290 -14.59 -14.06 5.35
C ALA A 290 -14.55 -15.40 4.63
N VAL A 291 -13.64 -16.29 5.03
CA VAL A 291 -13.43 -17.58 4.36
C VAL A 291 -13.97 -18.72 5.21
N ALA A 292 -14.97 -19.43 4.69
CA ALA A 292 -15.56 -20.58 5.39
C ALA A 292 -14.64 -21.82 5.34
N PRO A 293 -14.82 -22.80 6.24
CA PRO A 293 -14.05 -24.05 6.25
C PRO A 293 -14.12 -24.86 4.94
N ASP A 294 -15.21 -24.74 4.18
CA ASP A 294 -15.39 -25.35 2.86
C ASP A 294 -14.73 -24.53 1.72
N ARG A 295 -13.92 -23.53 2.07
CA ARG A 295 -13.24 -22.58 1.18
C ARG A 295 -14.18 -21.67 0.39
N LYS A 296 -15.48 -21.60 0.69
CA LYS A 296 -16.30 -20.53 0.11
C LYS A 296 -15.88 -19.18 0.71
N VAL A 297 -15.76 -18.18 -0.15
CA VAL A 297 -15.44 -16.81 0.28
C VAL A 297 -16.73 -16.01 0.29
N TYR A 298 -17.17 -15.65 1.48
CA TYR A 298 -18.28 -14.71 1.68
C TYR A 298 -17.70 -13.30 1.62
N TYR A 299 -18.43 -12.36 1.03
CA TYR A 299 -18.01 -10.98 0.99
C TYR A 299 -19.20 -10.05 0.91
N ILE A 300 -19.00 -8.84 1.42
CA ILE A 300 -20.00 -7.77 1.35
C ILE A 300 -19.56 -6.70 0.35
N GLN A 301 -20.57 -6.13 -0.27
CA GLN A 301 -20.48 -4.89 -1.01
C GLN A 301 -21.20 -3.82 -0.21
N ARG A 302 -20.58 -2.65 -0.02
CA ARG A 302 -21.19 -1.56 0.76
C ARG A 302 -22.52 -1.10 0.19
N THR A 303 -22.72 -1.30 -1.10
CA THR A 303 -23.99 -1.09 -1.84
C THR A 303 -25.15 -1.96 -1.36
N GLY A 304 -24.92 -2.94 -0.47
CA GLY A 304 -25.96 -3.66 0.26
C GLY A 304 -25.97 -5.17 0.03
N ALA A 305 -25.16 -5.67 -0.91
CA ALA A 305 -25.13 -7.08 -1.26
C ALA A 305 -24.18 -7.89 -0.38
N LEU A 306 -24.68 -8.99 0.17
CA LEU A 306 -23.90 -10.10 0.70
C LEU A 306 -23.81 -11.18 -0.37
N LYS A 307 -22.61 -11.59 -0.72
CA LYS A 307 -22.33 -12.55 -1.78
C LYS A 307 -21.41 -13.66 -1.30
N VAL A 308 -21.38 -14.76 -2.04
CA VAL A 308 -20.44 -15.86 -1.86
C VAL A 308 -19.87 -16.29 -3.20
N VAL A 309 -18.56 -16.56 -3.25
CA VAL A 309 -17.90 -17.20 -4.38
C VAL A 309 -17.46 -18.62 -4.00
N ASN A 310 -17.79 -19.57 -4.87
CA ASN A 310 -17.28 -20.94 -4.79
C ASN A 310 -15.94 -21.00 -5.55
N GLN A 311 -14.83 -21.27 -4.86
CA GLN A 311 -13.50 -21.24 -5.46
C GLN A 311 -13.23 -22.29 -6.53
N ASP A 312 -13.97 -23.40 -6.54
CA ASP A 312 -13.74 -24.47 -7.50
C ASP A 312 -14.37 -24.13 -8.86
N THR A 313 -15.49 -23.40 -8.84
CA THR A 313 -16.26 -23.03 -10.03
C THR A 313 -16.18 -21.54 -10.39
N LEU A 314 -15.63 -20.74 -9.48
CA LEU A 314 -15.67 -19.26 -9.43
C LEU A 314 -17.09 -18.68 -9.57
N GLN A 315 -18.13 -19.48 -9.32
CA GLN A 315 -19.51 -19.01 -9.36
C GLN A 315 -19.79 -18.07 -8.19
N VAL A 316 -20.31 -16.88 -8.50
CA VAL A 316 -20.74 -15.88 -7.52
C VAL A 316 -22.25 -15.96 -7.34
N THR A 317 -22.70 -16.04 -6.09
CA THR A 317 -24.13 -16.03 -5.72
C THR A 317 -24.41 -14.87 -4.77
N THR A 318 -25.45 -14.08 -5.06
CA THR A 318 -25.98 -13.09 -4.10
C THR A 318 -26.89 -13.78 -3.10
N LEU A 319 -26.55 -13.71 -1.82
CA LEU A 319 -27.30 -14.35 -0.73
C LEU A 319 -28.38 -13.43 -0.15
N LEU A 320 -28.06 -12.14 -0.08
CA LEU A 320 -28.93 -11.06 0.42
C LEU A 320 -28.54 -9.77 -0.28
N ASP A 321 -29.52 -8.92 -0.55
CA ASP A 321 -29.29 -7.54 -0.97
C ASP A 321 -30.24 -6.62 -0.21
N PHE A 322 -29.67 -5.67 0.55
CA PHE A 322 -30.46 -4.62 1.17
C PHE A 322 -31.03 -3.67 0.13
N ALA A 323 -30.52 -3.61 -1.10
CA ALA A 323 -30.93 -2.69 -2.16
C ALA A 323 -30.87 -1.24 -1.69
N TYR A 324 -29.68 -0.77 -1.29
CA TYR A 324 -29.47 0.64 -0.98
C TYR A 324 -29.53 1.48 -2.26
N THR A 325 -30.06 2.69 -2.14
CA THR A 325 -30.04 3.67 -3.22
C THR A 325 -28.69 4.39 -3.26
N SER A 326 -28.34 5.01 -4.39
CA SER A 326 -27.14 5.86 -4.47
C SER A 326 -27.13 6.96 -3.42
N ALA A 327 -28.28 7.58 -3.12
CA ALA A 327 -28.42 8.57 -2.06
C ALA A 327 -28.17 8.01 -0.64
N MET A 328 -28.31 6.69 -0.45
CA MET A 328 -27.94 6.06 0.82
C MET A 328 -26.44 5.75 0.91
N THR A 329 -25.75 5.57 -0.21
CA THR A 329 -24.35 5.13 -0.25
C THR A 329 -23.39 6.19 -0.75
N ASP A 330 -23.88 7.42 -0.97
CA ASP A 330 -23.15 8.59 -1.46
C ASP A 330 -22.00 9.02 -0.53
N GLN A 331 -22.11 8.68 0.76
CA GLN A 331 -21.06 8.83 1.76
C GLN A 331 -20.62 7.47 2.35
N SER A 332 -20.62 7.28 3.67
CA SER A 332 -20.06 6.06 4.31
C SER A 332 -21.10 5.09 4.86
N ASP A 333 -22.39 5.38 4.71
CA ASP A 333 -23.47 4.45 5.03
C ASP A 333 -23.45 3.22 4.09
N GLY A 334 -24.02 2.11 4.55
CA GLY A 334 -24.18 0.91 3.74
C GLY A 334 -24.07 -0.39 4.55
N LEU A 335 -23.60 -1.46 3.89
CA LEU A 335 -23.22 -2.71 4.54
C LEU A 335 -21.71 -2.65 4.83
N LEU A 336 -21.35 -2.55 6.11
CA LEU A 336 -20.02 -2.07 6.54
C LEU A 336 -19.16 -3.16 7.19
N GLY A 337 -19.82 -4.15 7.80
CA GLY A 337 -19.14 -5.15 8.60
C GLY A 337 -19.69 -6.54 8.38
N MET A 338 -18.82 -7.55 8.39
CA MET A 338 -19.19 -8.95 8.30
C MET A 338 -18.18 -9.85 9.03
N THR A 339 -18.69 -10.85 9.77
CA THR A 339 -17.87 -12.00 10.18
C THR A 339 -18.73 -13.26 10.28
N LEU A 340 -18.11 -14.43 10.08
CA LEU A 340 -18.77 -15.73 10.26
C LEU A 340 -18.73 -16.15 11.72
N ASP A 341 -19.78 -16.86 12.17
CA ASP A 341 -19.73 -17.50 13.48
C ASP A 341 -18.66 -18.60 13.52
N ARG A 342 -17.98 -18.80 14.65
CA ARG A 342 -16.97 -19.87 14.77
C ARG A 342 -17.51 -21.26 14.41
N ASN A 343 -18.81 -21.48 14.59
CA ASN A 343 -19.49 -22.73 14.29
C ASN A 343 -20.29 -22.66 12.97
N PHE A 344 -19.92 -21.75 12.06
CA PHE A 344 -20.64 -21.45 10.81
C PHE A 344 -21.03 -22.70 10.02
N ALA A 345 -20.13 -23.69 9.93
CA ALA A 345 -20.39 -24.94 9.22
C ALA A 345 -21.60 -25.73 9.75
N SER A 346 -21.98 -25.52 11.01
CA SER A 346 -23.12 -26.19 11.65
C SER A 346 -24.35 -25.31 11.84
N ASN A 347 -24.18 -24.00 12.09
CA ASN A 347 -25.30 -23.10 12.39
C ASN A 347 -25.67 -22.13 11.25
N GLY A 348 -24.78 -21.93 10.27
CA GLY A 348 -24.96 -20.96 9.19
C GLY A 348 -25.05 -19.51 9.67
N TRP A 349 -24.59 -19.17 10.88
CA TRP A 349 -24.74 -17.83 11.44
C TRP A 349 -23.69 -16.87 10.90
N ILE A 350 -24.16 -15.72 10.40
CA ILE A 350 -23.33 -14.62 9.93
C ILE A 350 -23.72 -13.34 10.66
N TYR A 351 -22.73 -12.54 11.04
CA TYR A 351 -22.95 -11.26 11.71
C TYR A 351 -22.69 -10.14 10.72
N LEU A 352 -23.60 -9.18 10.64
CA LEU A 352 -23.51 -8.02 9.76
C LEU A 352 -23.65 -6.72 10.56
N LEU A 353 -22.84 -5.73 10.20
CA LEU A 353 -23.02 -4.33 10.61
C LEU A 353 -23.54 -3.55 9.40
N TRP A 354 -24.73 -2.96 9.54
CA TRP A 354 -25.44 -2.35 8.40
C TRP A 354 -26.21 -1.09 8.80
N SER A 355 -26.28 -0.12 7.89
CA SER A 355 -27.04 1.14 8.07
C SER A 355 -28.54 0.93 7.93
N ASP A 356 -29.31 1.37 8.92
CA ASP A 356 -30.77 1.35 8.79
C ASP A 356 -31.25 2.32 7.70
N LYS A 357 -32.19 1.87 6.85
CA LYS A 357 -32.68 2.67 5.72
C LYS A 357 -33.44 3.93 6.12
N THR A 358 -34.09 3.91 7.27
CA THR A 358 -34.97 5.01 7.70
C THR A 358 -34.42 5.68 8.94
N LEU A 359 -33.93 4.90 9.90
CA LEU A 359 -33.42 5.40 11.16
C LEU A 359 -31.96 5.82 11.04
N LYS A 360 -31.56 6.91 11.69
CA LYS A 360 -30.17 7.39 11.73
C LYS A 360 -29.32 6.49 12.64
N GLN A 361 -29.13 5.22 12.27
CA GLN A 361 -28.41 4.25 13.10
C GLN A 361 -27.73 3.16 12.28
N LEU A 362 -26.69 2.56 12.86
CA LEU A 362 -26.14 1.27 12.47
C LEU A 362 -26.78 0.16 13.32
N ASN A 363 -26.99 -1.00 12.71
CA ASN A 363 -27.48 -2.20 13.36
C ASN A 363 -26.40 -3.30 13.30
N LEU A 364 -25.98 -3.81 14.46
CA LEU A 364 -25.20 -5.05 14.55
C LEU A 364 -26.16 -6.22 14.72
N SER A 365 -26.20 -7.12 13.73
CA SER A 365 -27.23 -8.16 13.65
C SER A 365 -26.64 -9.51 13.27
N ARG A 366 -27.27 -10.59 13.75
CA ARG A 366 -27.04 -11.95 13.27
C ARG A 366 -28.09 -12.32 12.23
N PHE A 367 -27.68 -12.96 11.16
CA PHE A 367 -28.52 -13.59 10.15
C PHE A 367 -28.19 -15.08 10.01
N THR A 368 -29.02 -15.83 9.29
CA THR A 368 -28.78 -17.25 9.01
C THR A 368 -28.70 -17.50 7.50
N VAL A 369 -27.59 -18.08 7.07
CA VAL A 369 -27.36 -18.58 5.71
C VAL A 369 -27.98 -19.97 5.60
N ALA A 370 -28.91 -20.16 4.67
CA ALA A 370 -29.52 -21.46 4.37
C ALA A 370 -29.87 -21.55 2.88
N ASN A 371 -29.59 -22.70 2.26
CA ASN A 371 -29.90 -22.97 0.85
C ASN A 371 -29.35 -21.90 -0.12
N ASN A 372 -28.09 -21.46 0.06
CA ASN A 372 -27.47 -20.37 -0.71
C ASN A 372 -28.31 -19.07 -0.72
N SER A 373 -28.98 -18.77 0.39
CA SER A 373 -29.76 -17.55 0.58
C SER A 373 -29.72 -17.09 2.04
N VAL A 374 -30.06 -15.83 2.27
CA VAL A 374 -30.31 -15.28 3.62
C VAL A 374 -31.66 -14.57 3.60
N ALA A 375 -32.60 -15.06 4.41
CA ALA A 375 -33.89 -14.39 4.60
C ALA A 375 -33.74 -13.19 5.55
N LEU A 376 -34.23 -12.02 5.15
CA LEU A 376 -34.26 -10.82 6.02
C LEU A 376 -34.99 -11.10 7.35
N SER A 377 -36.02 -11.94 7.33
CA SER A 377 -36.77 -12.35 8.52
C SER A 377 -35.95 -13.20 9.51
N SER A 378 -34.73 -13.64 9.15
CA SER A 378 -33.83 -14.35 10.06
C SER A 378 -33.05 -13.40 11.00
N GLU A 379 -33.18 -12.09 10.82
CA GLU A 379 -32.48 -11.09 11.62
C GLU A 379 -32.69 -11.29 13.13
N LYS A 380 -31.58 -11.30 13.88
CA LYS A 380 -31.54 -11.06 15.32
C LYS A 380 -30.67 -9.84 15.59
N ARG A 381 -31.29 -8.72 15.94
CA ARG A 381 -30.60 -7.47 16.22
C ARG A 381 -29.96 -7.50 17.61
N LEU A 382 -28.64 -7.39 17.66
CA LEU A 382 -27.85 -7.44 18.90
C LEU A 382 -27.67 -6.04 19.49
N LEU A 383 -27.21 -5.09 18.66
CA LEU A 383 -26.96 -3.71 19.08
C LEU A 383 -27.44 -2.72 18.02
N THR A 384 -27.78 -1.53 18.50
CA THR A 384 -28.09 -0.36 17.67
C THR A 384 -27.17 0.78 18.09
N ILE A 385 -26.54 1.43 17.12
CA ILE A 385 -25.59 2.52 17.33
C ILE A 385 -26.13 3.76 16.63
N PRO A 386 -26.41 4.86 17.35
CA PRO A 386 -26.90 6.09 16.73
C PRO A 386 -25.85 6.70 15.80
N THR A 387 -26.31 7.45 14.79
CA THR A 387 -25.45 8.18 13.85
C THR A 387 -25.94 9.62 13.68
N TYR A 388 -25.07 10.51 13.23
CA TYR A 388 -25.40 11.87 12.81
C TYR A 388 -25.75 11.96 11.32
N ARG A 389 -26.29 10.89 10.71
CA ARG A 389 -26.65 10.89 9.30
C ARG A 389 -27.54 12.09 8.94
N GLY A 390 -27.15 12.81 7.89
CA GLY A 390 -27.84 14.02 7.42
C GLY A 390 -27.47 15.30 8.19
N GLU A 391 -26.46 15.29 9.05
CA GLU A 391 -25.94 16.48 9.75
C GLU A 391 -24.48 16.74 9.31
N GLY A 392 -24.28 17.72 8.43
CA GLY A 392 -22.96 17.99 7.85
C GLY A 392 -22.42 16.77 7.08
N ARG A 393 -21.12 16.49 7.24
CA ARG A 393 -20.46 15.26 6.77
C ARG A 393 -20.20 14.25 7.91
N ALA A 394 -20.98 14.34 9.01
CA ALA A 394 -20.90 13.43 10.17
C ALA A 394 -21.59 12.06 9.93
N ASN A 395 -21.51 11.58 8.69
CA ASN A 395 -21.69 10.20 8.23
C ASN A 395 -20.42 9.73 7.50
N SER A 396 -19.29 10.31 7.92
CA SER A 396 -17.93 9.81 7.74
C SER A 396 -17.51 9.02 8.97
N HIS A 397 -16.41 8.27 8.88
CA HIS A 397 -15.85 7.49 10.00
C HIS A 397 -16.83 6.54 10.66
N MET A 398 -17.44 5.66 9.86
CA MET A 398 -18.36 4.67 10.40
C MET A 398 -17.63 3.49 11.07
N GLY A 399 -16.30 3.39 10.92
CA GLY A 399 -15.57 2.15 11.15
C GLY A 399 -16.12 1.06 10.23
N GLY A 400 -16.32 -0.13 10.76
CA GLY A 400 -17.16 -1.11 10.08
C GLY A 400 -16.83 -2.56 10.39
N SER A 401 -15.54 -2.86 10.60
CA SER A 401 -15.04 -4.23 10.62
C SER A 401 -15.54 -5.03 11.82
N LEU A 402 -15.85 -6.32 11.57
CA LEU A 402 -16.28 -7.29 12.56
C LEU A 402 -15.30 -8.46 12.63
N THR A 403 -15.04 -8.97 13.83
CA THR A 403 -14.24 -10.18 13.98
C THR A 403 -14.70 -10.97 15.20
N MET A 404 -14.44 -12.29 15.20
CA MET A 404 -14.83 -13.19 16.28
C MET A 404 -13.61 -13.98 16.75
N ASP A 405 -13.44 -14.10 18.06
CA ASP A 405 -12.38 -14.93 18.62
C ASP A 405 -12.79 -16.40 18.79
N GLY A 406 -11.81 -17.26 19.11
CA GLY A 406 -12.05 -18.69 19.30
C GLY A 406 -13.06 -19.03 20.42
N ALA A 407 -13.30 -18.11 21.36
CA ALA A 407 -14.28 -18.26 22.42
C ALA A 407 -15.71 -17.86 22.00
N GLY A 408 -15.89 -17.32 20.78
CA GLY A 408 -17.17 -16.84 20.27
C GLY A 408 -17.54 -15.44 20.74
N ARG A 409 -16.57 -14.64 21.21
CA ARG A 409 -16.79 -13.22 21.51
C ARG A 409 -16.70 -12.43 20.21
N LEU A 410 -17.73 -11.63 19.94
CA LEU A 410 -17.83 -10.76 18.77
C LEU A 410 -17.27 -9.38 19.11
N TYR A 411 -16.39 -8.89 18.26
CA TYR A 411 -15.82 -7.56 18.30
C TYR A 411 -16.35 -6.72 17.14
N ALA A 412 -16.69 -5.47 17.41
CA ALA A 412 -17.16 -4.53 16.39
C ALA A 412 -16.40 -3.22 16.49
N ALA A 413 -15.82 -2.78 15.37
CA ALA A 413 -15.12 -1.51 15.26
C ALA A 413 -16.09 -0.41 14.81
N ILE A 414 -16.35 0.55 15.70
CA ILE A 414 -17.29 1.63 15.46
C ILE A 414 -16.53 2.96 15.47
N GLY A 415 -16.53 3.67 14.35
CA GLY A 415 -15.90 4.99 14.28
C GLY A 415 -16.66 6.07 15.06
N ASP A 416 -16.03 7.21 15.23
CA ASP A 416 -16.52 8.33 16.04
C ASP A 416 -17.76 9.00 15.44
N ASN A 417 -18.01 8.74 14.14
CA ASN A 417 -19.12 9.29 13.39
C ASN A 417 -19.23 10.82 13.58
N THR A 418 -18.09 11.50 13.51
CA THR A 418 -17.96 12.96 13.68
C THR A 418 -17.49 13.58 12.36
N ASP A 419 -17.96 14.78 12.03
CA ASP A 419 -17.49 15.52 10.86
C ASP A 419 -16.06 16.04 11.08
N PRO A 420 -15.09 15.64 10.24
CA PRO A 420 -13.69 16.03 10.41
C PRO A 420 -13.30 17.32 9.67
N PHE A 421 -14.14 17.86 8.81
CA PHE A 421 -13.72 18.87 7.83
C PHE A 421 -13.77 20.29 8.41
N ALA A 422 -14.55 20.52 9.47
CA ALA A 422 -14.64 21.81 10.13
C ALA A 422 -13.59 22.04 11.24
N SER A 423 -12.51 21.24 11.30
CA SER A 423 -11.43 21.36 12.28
C SER A 423 -10.08 21.76 11.68
N SER A 424 -10.03 22.16 10.40
CA SER A 424 -8.77 22.45 9.68
C SER A 424 -7.79 21.26 9.68
N GLY A 425 -8.31 20.03 9.70
CA GLY A 425 -7.51 18.81 9.71
C GLY A 425 -6.99 18.38 11.10
N TYR A 426 -7.31 19.10 12.18
CA TYR A 426 -6.94 18.70 13.55
C TYR A 426 -8.11 18.03 14.29
N THR A 427 -8.03 17.91 15.61
CA THR A 427 -9.09 17.32 16.43
C THR A 427 -10.43 18.10 16.36
N PRO A 428 -11.57 17.45 16.07
CA PRO A 428 -12.89 18.07 16.06
C PRO A 428 -13.51 18.08 17.46
N ILE A 429 -13.44 19.25 18.13
CA ILE A 429 -13.91 19.47 19.51
C ILE A 429 -14.80 20.73 19.59
N ASP A 430 -15.70 20.92 18.63
CA ASP A 430 -16.49 22.14 18.51
C ASP A 430 -17.70 22.17 19.47
N GLU A 431 -17.51 22.78 20.63
CA GLU A 431 -18.51 22.84 21.72
C GLU A 431 -19.62 23.88 21.52
N ARG A 432 -19.66 24.59 20.39
CA ARG A 432 -20.68 25.61 20.12
C ARG A 432 -22.07 24.97 20.06
N SER A 433 -23.10 25.72 20.45
CA SER A 433 -24.48 25.24 20.41
C SER A 433 -24.89 24.84 18.98
N GLY A 434 -25.54 23.67 18.84
CA GLY A 434 -25.95 23.11 17.55
C GLY A 434 -24.84 22.42 16.74
N ARG A 435 -23.66 22.21 17.34
CA ARG A 435 -22.47 21.64 16.65
C ARG A 435 -22.05 20.26 17.16
N ALA A 436 -22.94 19.50 17.80
CA ALA A 436 -22.63 18.18 18.36
C ALA A 436 -22.04 17.17 17.35
N ALA A 437 -22.39 17.29 16.06
CA ALA A 437 -21.85 16.45 15.00
C ALA A 437 -20.36 16.75 14.64
N TRP A 438 -19.77 17.80 15.19
CA TRP A 438 -18.38 18.23 15.01
C TRP A 438 -17.57 18.18 16.33
N ASP A 439 -18.09 17.46 17.32
CA ASP A 439 -17.48 17.34 18.64
C ASP A 439 -17.30 15.86 19.01
N ALA A 440 -16.13 15.31 18.70
CA ALA A 440 -15.78 13.92 18.99
C ALA A 440 -15.68 13.63 20.50
N GLN A 441 -15.69 14.66 21.35
CA GLN A 441 -15.75 14.47 22.81
C GLN A 441 -17.10 13.87 23.24
N GLY A 442 -18.18 14.18 22.53
CA GLY A 442 -19.51 13.61 22.75
C GLY A 442 -19.64 12.16 22.29
N THR A 443 -18.68 11.65 21.50
CA THR A 443 -18.68 10.30 20.91
C THR A 443 -17.49 9.48 21.41
N ALA A 444 -16.32 9.60 20.78
CA ALA A 444 -15.10 8.85 21.09
C ALA A 444 -14.66 9.00 22.55
N GLY A 445 -14.70 10.24 23.07
CA GLY A 445 -14.39 10.57 24.47
C GLY A 445 -15.50 10.29 25.49
N ASN A 446 -16.72 9.97 25.04
CA ASN A 446 -17.87 9.75 25.91
C ASN A 446 -17.98 8.27 26.31
N THR A 447 -17.89 7.99 27.61
CA THR A 447 -17.98 6.62 28.16
C THR A 447 -19.37 6.02 28.07
N ASN A 448 -20.39 6.85 27.82
CA ASN A 448 -21.79 6.45 27.70
C ASN A 448 -22.30 6.39 26.24
N ASP A 449 -21.40 6.49 25.26
CA ASP A 449 -21.69 6.38 23.82
C ASP A 449 -20.94 5.17 23.21
N LEU A 450 -21.47 4.59 22.14
CA LEU A 450 -20.89 3.42 21.46
C LEU A 450 -20.00 3.78 20.27
N ARG A 451 -20.00 5.05 19.84
CA ARG A 451 -19.17 5.56 18.72
C ARG A 451 -17.75 5.86 19.16
N GLY A 452 -16.79 5.65 18.26
CA GLY A 452 -15.36 5.79 18.51
C GLY A 452 -14.84 4.74 19.49
N LYS A 453 -15.28 3.49 19.32
CA LYS A 453 -15.06 2.35 20.24
C LYS A 453 -14.73 1.06 19.48
N ILE A 454 -14.04 0.15 20.17
CA ILE A 454 -14.15 -1.28 19.90
C ILE A 454 -15.10 -1.88 20.92
N LEU A 455 -16.20 -2.44 20.44
CA LEU A 455 -17.21 -3.11 21.27
C LEU A 455 -16.89 -4.60 21.36
N ARG A 456 -17.19 -5.24 22.51
CA ARG A 456 -17.03 -6.68 22.69
C ARG A 456 -18.22 -7.28 23.44
N ILE A 457 -18.89 -8.22 22.79
CA ILE A 457 -20.08 -8.93 23.32
C ILE A 457 -19.97 -10.43 23.04
N THR A 458 -20.79 -11.23 23.71
CA THR A 458 -20.96 -12.67 23.40
C THR A 458 -22.38 -12.92 22.92
N PRO A 459 -22.60 -13.08 21.61
CA PRO A 459 -23.92 -13.42 21.06
C PRO A 459 -24.47 -14.72 21.67
N GLN A 460 -25.79 -14.76 21.86
CA GLN A 460 -26.51 -15.92 22.36
C GLN A 460 -27.37 -16.55 21.25
N SER A 461 -27.74 -17.81 21.45
CA SER A 461 -28.50 -18.59 20.46
C SER A 461 -29.91 -18.02 20.22
N ASP A 462 -30.55 -17.46 21.24
CA ASP A 462 -31.86 -16.83 21.19
C ASP A 462 -31.87 -15.47 20.45
N GLY A 463 -30.70 -14.95 20.10
CA GLY A 463 -30.54 -13.65 19.45
C GLY A 463 -30.32 -12.48 20.41
N THR A 464 -30.11 -12.75 21.70
CA THR A 464 -29.61 -11.77 22.67
C THR A 464 -28.07 -11.77 22.71
N TYR A 465 -27.48 -10.98 23.62
CA TYR A 465 -26.04 -11.02 23.90
C TYR A 465 -25.76 -10.89 25.40
N THR A 466 -24.58 -11.33 25.82
CA THR A 466 -24.03 -11.03 27.15
C THR A 466 -22.78 -10.17 27.02
N VAL A 467 -22.43 -9.45 28.08
CA VAL A 467 -21.18 -8.68 28.15
C VAL A 467 -20.10 -9.53 28.83
N PRO A 468 -19.00 -9.86 28.14
CA PRO A 468 -17.92 -10.64 28.74
C PRO A 468 -17.13 -9.84 29.78
N SER A 469 -16.58 -10.53 30.77
CA SER A 469 -15.68 -9.92 31.78
C SER A 469 -14.41 -9.34 31.15
N GLY A 470 -13.89 -8.27 31.74
CA GLY A 470 -12.67 -7.59 31.26
C GLY A 470 -12.91 -6.56 30.15
N ASN A 471 -14.16 -6.20 29.89
CA ASN A 471 -14.48 -4.94 29.22
C ASN A 471 -14.11 -3.75 30.11
N LEU A 472 -13.98 -2.57 29.52
CA LEU A 472 -13.46 -1.38 30.20
C LEU A 472 -14.32 -0.96 31.40
N PHE A 473 -15.64 -1.15 31.29
CA PHE A 473 -16.59 -0.83 32.35
C PHE A 473 -17.41 -2.06 32.74
N ALA A 474 -17.64 -2.22 34.04
CA ALA A 474 -18.45 -3.32 34.55
C ALA A 474 -19.94 -3.06 34.24
N PRO A 475 -20.75 -4.11 34.00
CA PRO A 475 -22.20 -3.98 33.90
C PRO A 475 -22.79 -3.26 35.12
N GLY A 476 -23.64 -2.25 34.87
CA GLY A 476 -24.28 -1.45 35.92
C GLY A 476 -23.47 -0.23 36.41
N THR A 477 -22.25 -0.01 35.92
CA THR A 477 -21.50 1.22 36.20
C THR A 477 -22.22 2.44 35.60
N ALA A 478 -22.63 3.38 36.46
CA ALA A 478 -23.38 4.57 36.04
C ALA A 478 -22.61 5.42 35.01
N ARG A 479 -23.32 5.96 34.02
CA ARG A 479 -22.76 6.80 32.93
C ARG A 479 -21.70 6.09 32.07
N THR A 480 -21.80 4.78 31.95
CA THR A 480 -20.89 4.00 31.10
C THR A 480 -21.65 2.94 30.30
N ARG A 481 -21.07 2.53 29.17
CA ARG A 481 -21.53 1.39 28.37
C ARG A 481 -20.64 0.17 28.63
N PRO A 482 -21.17 -0.93 29.18
CA PRO A 482 -20.36 -2.10 29.51
C PRO A 482 -19.88 -2.86 28.26
N GLU A 483 -20.46 -2.60 27.08
CA GLU A 483 -20.01 -3.19 25.81
C GLU A 483 -18.63 -2.70 25.35
N ILE A 484 -18.13 -1.58 25.89
CA ILE A 484 -16.87 -0.96 25.49
C ILE A 484 -15.69 -1.82 25.95
N TYR A 485 -14.93 -2.35 25.00
CA TYR A 485 -13.63 -2.98 25.26
C TYR A 485 -12.49 -1.97 25.11
N ALA A 486 -12.52 -1.17 24.05
CA ALA A 486 -11.60 -0.04 23.86
C ALA A 486 -12.38 1.23 23.53
N MET A 487 -11.93 2.37 24.06
CA MET A 487 -12.48 3.69 23.74
C MET A 487 -11.40 4.64 23.23
N GLY A 488 -11.84 5.81 22.76
CA GLY A 488 -10.94 6.84 22.24
C GLY A 488 -10.34 6.44 20.89
N MET A 489 -11.18 5.89 20.00
CA MET A 489 -10.84 5.60 18.61
C MET A 489 -11.46 6.65 17.69
N ARG A 490 -10.80 6.99 16.59
CA ARG A 490 -11.36 7.91 15.58
C ARG A 490 -12.15 7.16 14.53
N ASN A 491 -11.47 6.33 13.75
CA ASN A 491 -12.06 5.50 12.71
C ASN A 491 -11.27 4.18 12.63
N PRO A 492 -11.51 3.25 13.59
CA PRO A 492 -10.86 1.95 13.62
C PRO A 492 -11.44 1.13 12.46
N PHE A 493 -10.79 1.21 11.31
CA PHE A 493 -11.40 0.80 10.05
C PHE A 493 -11.34 -0.71 9.85
N ARG A 494 -10.20 -1.32 10.20
CA ARG A 494 -9.99 -2.78 10.18
C ARG A 494 -9.57 -3.30 11.52
N ILE A 495 -10.16 -4.43 11.90
CA ILE A 495 -9.78 -5.17 13.10
C ILE A 495 -9.61 -6.66 12.83
N THR A 496 -8.72 -7.29 13.58
CA THR A 496 -8.56 -8.75 13.62
C THR A 496 -8.30 -9.19 15.05
N VAL A 497 -8.52 -10.47 15.35
CA VAL A 497 -8.05 -11.08 16.60
C VAL A 497 -6.85 -11.97 16.31
N GLU A 498 -5.74 -11.74 17.02
CA GLU A 498 -4.57 -12.61 17.01
C GLU A 498 -4.90 -13.97 17.65
N PRO A 499 -4.84 -15.10 16.92
CA PRO A 499 -5.23 -16.41 17.44
C PRO A 499 -4.48 -16.84 18.70
N GLN A 500 -3.18 -16.54 18.78
CA GLN A 500 -2.29 -17.03 19.83
C GLN A 500 -2.55 -16.36 21.19
N THR A 501 -2.99 -15.09 21.22
CA THR A 501 -3.16 -14.35 22.49
C THR A 501 -4.55 -13.75 22.69
N ASN A 502 -5.38 -13.74 21.66
CA ASN A 502 -6.63 -12.98 21.58
C ASN A 502 -6.47 -11.45 21.67
N ALA A 503 -5.28 -10.92 21.36
CA ALA A 503 -5.10 -9.48 21.20
C ALA A 503 -5.95 -8.99 20.02
N VAL A 504 -6.64 -7.86 20.19
CA VAL A 504 -7.35 -7.20 19.09
C VAL A 504 -6.38 -6.27 18.39
N LEU A 505 -6.19 -6.50 17.10
CA LEU A 505 -5.28 -5.77 16.24
C LEU A 505 -6.07 -4.75 15.44
N VAL A 506 -5.82 -3.47 15.67
CA VAL A 506 -6.65 -2.36 15.17
C VAL A 506 -5.80 -1.44 14.30
N ALA A 507 -6.30 -1.07 13.13
CA ALA A 507 -5.79 0.05 12.37
C ALA A 507 -6.76 1.23 12.50
N ASP A 508 -6.29 2.33 13.10
CA ASP A 508 -7.11 3.52 13.36
C ASP A 508 -6.63 4.71 12.51
N TYR A 509 -7.57 5.30 11.78
CA TYR A 509 -7.31 6.45 10.92
C TYR A 509 -7.27 7.73 11.73
N GLY A 510 -6.14 8.42 11.68
CA GLY A 510 -5.92 9.74 12.28
C GLY A 510 -6.55 10.92 11.53
N PRO A 511 -6.37 12.15 12.04
CA PRO A 511 -6.85 13.37 11.41
C PRO A 511 -5.98 13.79 10.20
N ASP A 512 -6.40 14.81 9.46
CA ASP A 512 -5.90 15.11 8.10
C ASP A 512 -4.87 16.26 8.02
N ALA A 513 -4.44 16.82 9.15
CA ALA A 513 -3.44 17.88 9.19
C ALA A 513 -2.11 17.41 8.59
N ARG A 514 -1.57 18.14 7.61
CA ARG A 514 -0.32 17.78 6.91
C ARG A 514 0.96 18.21 7.64
N ALA A 515 0.82 19.02 8.68
CA ALA A 515 1.92 19.45 9.53
C ALA A 515 1.43 19.65 10.96
N ALA A 516 2.36 19.68 11.91
CA ALA A 516 2.06 20.10 13.27
C ALA A 516 1.90 21.63 13.36
N ASP A 517 1.01 22.08 14.24
CA ASP A 517 0.82 23.50 14.57
C ASP A 517 0.83 23.66 16.09
N ALA A 518 1.70 24.54 16.59
CA ALA A 518 1.88 24.78 18.02
C ALA A 518 0.58 25.24 18.74
N ASN A 519 -0.32 25.89 18.01
CA ASN A 519 -1.62 26.34 18.47
C ASN A 519 -2.74 25.30 18.25
N ARG A 520 -2.58 24.27 17.43
CA ARG A 520 -3.64 23.25 17.22
C ARG A 520 -3.27 21.87 17.77
N GLY A 521 -2.12 21.33 17.41
CA GLY A 521 -1.68 20.00 17.80
C GLY A 521 -0.73 19.34 16.80
N PRO A 522 -0.51 18.01 16.91
CA PRO A 522 0.36 17.28 16.02
C PRO A 522 -0.18 17.20 14.58
N GLU A 523 0.72 16.83 13.67
CA GLU A 523 0.38 16.37 12.33
C GLU A 523 -0.57 15.16 12.39
N GLY A 524 -1.41 15.01 11.37
CA GLY A 524 -2.28 13.87 11.13
C GLY A 524 -1.53 12.56 11.28
N THR A 525 -1.84 11.82 12.36
CA THR A 525 -1.13 10.61 12.77
C THR A 525 -2.08 9.44 12.83
N VAL A 526 -1.78 8.40 12.06
CA VAL A 526 -2.56 7.15 12.00
C VAL A 526 -1.85 6.04 12.77
N GLU A 527 -2.57 5.00 13.17
CA GLU A 527 -2.08 4.06 14.19
C GLU A 527 -2.35 2.58 13.88
N PHE A 528 -1.40 1.73 14.26
CA PHE A 528 -1.62 0.31 14.49
C PHE A 528 -1.54 0.03 16.00
N ASN A 529 -2.64 -0.48 16.55
CA ASN A 529 -2.83 -0.77 17.96
C ASN A 529 -2.95 -2.28 18.18
N ARG A 530 -2.15 -2.83 19.11
CA ARG A 530 -2.28 -4.21 19.61
C ARG A 530 -2.89 -4.19 21.00
N ILE A 531 -4.18 -4.48 21.10
CA ILE A 531 -4.98 -4.37 22.32
C ILE A 531 -5.03 -5.72 23.03
N THR A 532 -4.21 -5.89 24.06
CA THR A 532 -4.22 -7.09 24.93
C THR A 532 -5.12 -6.93 26.15
N ALA A 533 -5.52 -5.71 26.48
CA ALA A 533 -6.40 -5.40 27.61
C ALA A 533 -7.20 -4.12 27.34
N ALA A 534 -8.43 -4.07 27.85
CA ALA A 534 -9.33 -2.92 27.73
C ALA A 534 -8.66 -1.60 28.14
N GLY A 535 -9.01 -0.50 27.47
CA GLY A 535 -8.38 0.80 27.71
C GLY A 535 -8.93 1.96 26.89
N ASN A 536 -8.39 3.15 27.18
CA ASN A 536 -8.60 4.37 26.40
C ASN A 536 -7.37 4.60 25.49
N TYR A 537 -7.61 4.90 24.21
CA TYR A 537 -6.59 5.06 23.17
C TYR A 537 -6.47 6.52 22.70
N GLY A 538 -7.10 7.45 23.42
CA GLY A 538 -6.68 8.85 23.43
C GLY A 538 -7.54 9.80 22.61
N TRP A 539 -8.09 9.37 21.47
CA TRP A 539 -8.90 10.25 20.62
C TRP A 539 -10.16 10.75 21.38
N PRO A 540 -10.54 12.05 21.30
CA PRO A 540 -9.97 13.13 20.47
C PRO A 540 -8.86 13.97 21.13
N TYR A 541 -8.37 13.56 22.30
CA TYR A 541 -7.43 14.34 23.12
C TYR A 541 -5.96 14.11 22.76
N CYS A 542 -5.61 12.88 22.40
CA CYS A 542 -4.25 12.42 22.16
C CYS A 542 -4.18 11.43 20.99
N VAL A 543 -3.02 11.34 20.34
CA VAL A 543 -2.72 10.40 19.23
C VAL A 543 -1.30 9.84 19.32
N GLY A 544 -1.03 8.75 18.61
CA GLY A 544 0.24 8.05 18.48
C GLY A 544 0.77 7.62 19.85
N ASN A 545 1.95 8.13 20.21
CA ASN A 545 2.56 7.87 21.52
C ASN A 545 2.08 8.86 22.58
N ASN A 546 0.75 8.98 22.75
CA ASN A 546 0.12 9.93 23.68
C ASN A 546 0.56 11.39 23.44
N ILE A 547 0.63 11.81 22.19
CA ILE A 547 0.92 13.20 21.79
C ILE A 547 -0.38 14.01 21.92
N PRO A 548 -0.44 15.05 22.77
CA PRO A 548 -1.68 15.79 23.05
C PRO A 548 -1.98 16.86 21.99
N PHE A 549 -3.26 17.05 21.71
CA PHE A 549 -3.79 18.26 21.07
C PHE A 549 -3.92 19.40 22.09
N ASN A 550 -4.12 20.63 21.59
CA ASN A 550 -4.54 21.76 22.41
C ASN A 550 -6.06 21.76 22.58
N ASP A 551 -6.52 22.18 23.76
CA ASP A 551 -7.93 22.50 24.00
C ASP A 551 -8.33 23.78 23.25
N TYR A 552 -8.74 23.62 21.99
CA TYR A 552 -9.00 24.72 21.07
C TYR A 552 -10.45 25.20 21.14
N ASN A 553 -10.64 26.48 21.44
CA ASN A 553 -11.96 27.09 21.51
C ASN A 553 -12.39 27.62 20.12
N PHE A 554 -13.35 26.92 19.50
CA PHE A 554 -13.91 27.28 18.19
C PHE A 554 -14.80 28.53 18.17
N ALA A 555 -15.25 29.02 19.32
CA ALA A 555 -16.01 30.27 19.39
C ALA A 555 -15.12 31.50 19.35
N THR A 556 -13.93 31.41 19.97
CA THR A 556 -12.97 32.52 20.07
C THR A 556 -11.77 32.36 19.13
N ASN A 557 -11.61 31.20 18.50
CA ASN A 557 -10.45 30.81 17.69
C ASN A 557 -9.11 30.87 18.46
N THR A 558 -9.14 30.55 19.76
CA THR A 558 -7.97 30.61 20.65
C THR A 558 -7.67 29.25 21.26
N SER A 559 -6.39 28.95 21.43
CA SER A 559 -5.92 27.70 22.01
C SER A 559 -5.70 27.82 23.51
N GLY A 560 -6.25 26.86 24.25
CA GLY A 560 -5.98 26.64 25.67
C GLY A 560 -4.74 25.77 25.91
N ALA A 561 -4.70 25.14 27.08
CA ALA A 561 -3.63 24.21 27.44
C ALA A 561 -3.71 22.92 26.61
N LYS A 562 -2.58 22.20 26.52
CA LYS A 562 -2.55 20.83 26.01
C LYS A 562 -3.35 19.90 26.91
N PHE A 563 -4.04 18.93 26.31
CA PHE A 563 -4.71 17.89 27.08
C PHE A 563 -3.72 17.04 27.88
N ASN A 564 -4.16 16.57 29.06
CA ASN A 564 -3.39 15.63 29.87
C ASN A 564 -3.72 14.19 29.46
N CYS A 565 -2.90 13.57 28.61
CA CYS A 565 -3.12 12.19 28.17
C CYS A 565 -3.11 11.16 29.32
N GLY A 566 -2.45 11.46 30.45
CA GLY A 566 -2.44 10.59 31.63
C GLY A 566 -3.71 10.64 32.46
N ALA A 567 -4.51 11.70 32.31
CA ALA A 567 -5.82 11.84 32.96
C ALA A 567 -6.70 12.80 32.15
N PRO A 568 -7.21 12.37 30.97
CA PRO A 568 -8.01 13.25 30.13
C PRO A 568 -9.32 13.65 30.82
N VAL A 569 -9.75 14.88 30.58
CA VAL A 569 -10.99 15.43 31.13
C VAL A 569 -11.93 15.76 29.98
N ASN A 570 -13.15 15.22 30.04
CA ASN A 570 -14.21 15.48 29.08
C ASN A 570 -15.28 16.39 29.70
N ASN A 571 -15.07 17.69 29.55
CA ASN A 571 -15.95 18.77 29.97
C ASN A 571 -16.88 19.27 28.85
N SER A 572 -16.92 18.59 27.70
CA SER A 572 -17.80 18.96 26.60
C SER A 572 -19.26 19.03 27.05
N PRO A 573 -20.04 20.02 26.57
CA PRO A 573 -21.48 20.09 26.82
C PRO A 573 -22.25 18.91 26.23
N ASN A 574 -21.65 18.16 25.29
CA ASN A 574 -22.24 16.99 24.65
C ASN A 574 -21.87 15.67 25.36
N ASN A 575 -21.09 15.71 26.44
CA ASN A 575 -20.70 14.52 27.19
C ASN A 575 -21.81 14.07 28.16
N THR A 576 -22.31 12.84 27.97
CA THR A 576 -23.25 12.19 28.91
C THR A 576 -22.58 11.18 29.84
N GLY A 577 -21.28 10.94 29.65
CA GLY A 577 -20.49 9.94 30.33
C GLY A 577 -19.79 10.44 31.59
N LEU A 578 -18.65 9.83 31.89
CA LEU A 578 -17.73 10.28 32.92
C LEU A 578 -16.98 11.52 32.45
N THR A 579 -16.71 12.44 33.36
CA THR A 579 -15.88 13.62 33.11
C THR A 579 -14.39 13.28 33.19
N ASN A 580 -13.98 12.48 34.18
CA ASN A 580 -12.60 12.02 34.30
C ASN A 580 -12.44 10.69 33.57
N LEU A 581 -11.60 10.66 32.54
CA LEU A 581 -11.42 9.49 31.70
C LEU A 581 -10.22 8.65 32.16
N PRO A 582 -10.19 7.34 31.83
CA PRO A 582 -8.99 6.54 31.99
C PRO A 582 -7.81 7.13 31.20
N ALA A 583 -6.59 6.93 31.71
CA ALA A 583 -5.37 7.32 31.02
C ALA A 583 -5.30 6.74 29.60
N SER A 584 -4.81 7.55 28.66
CA SER A 584 -4.57 7.14 27.29
C SER A 584 -3.41 6.14 27.20
N LYS A 585 -3.56 5.11 26.39
CA LYS A 585 -2.52 4.14 26.03
C LYS A 585 -1.90 4.55 24.70
N SER A 586 -0.59 4.37 24.59
CA SER A 586 0.17 4.63 23.36
C SER A 586 -0.10 3.58 22.29
N ALA A 587 -0.10 3.99 21.03
CA ALA A 587 -0.08 3.08 19.90
C ALA A 587 1.20 2.24 19.84
N LEU A 588 1.11 1.04 19.28
CA LEU A 588 2.28 0.17 19.06
C LEU A 588 3.15 0.72 17.93
N VAL A 589 2.50 1.11 16.82
CA VAL A 589 3.13 1.76 15.67
C VAL A 589 2.25 2.93 15.24
N TRP A 590 2.85 4.07 14.93
CA TRP A 590 2.14 5.25 14.43
C TRP A 590 2.97 5.98 13.39
N TYR A 591 2.31 6.65 12.46
CA TYR A 591 2.99 7.43 11.43
C TYR A 591 2.10 8.56 10.93
N ALA A 592 2.76 9.57 10.36
CA ALA A 592 2.10 10.74 9.80
C ALA A 592 2.29 10.79 8.28
N TYR A 593 1.88 11.90 7.65
CA TYR A 593 2.09 12.09 6.23
C TYR A 593 3.59 12.26 5.90
N SER A 594 4.30 12.93 6.80
CA SER A 594 5.76 13.06 6.82
C SER A 594 6.47 11.74 7.17
N ALA A 595 7.77 11.70 6.91
CA ALA A 595 8.59 10.53 7.21
C ALA A 595 8.66 10.31 8.73
N SER A 596 8.27 9.12 9.18
CA SER A 596 8.41 8.77 10.59
C SER A 596 9.87 8.50 10.93
N THR A 597 10.42 9.25 11.89
CA THR A 597 11.77 8.96 12.43
C THR A 597 11.80 7.66 13.22
N GLN A 598 10.67 7.30 13.84
CA GLN A 598 10.54 6.08 14.63
C GLN A 598 10.07 4.88 13.82
N PHE A 599 9.47 5.07 12.64
CA PHE A 599 9.04 3.96 11.78
C PHE A 599 9.30 4.26 10.30
N PRO A 600 10.56 4.54 9.91
CA PRO A 600 10.92 4.85 8.53
C PRO A 600 10.53 3.77 7.51
N GLU A 601 10.38 2.51 7.94
CA GLU A 601 9.93 1.39 7.12
C GLU A 601 8.53 1.63 6.49
N LEU A 602 7.75 2.55 7.04
CA LEU A 602 6.39 2.87 6.58
C LEU A 602 6.37 3.91 5.45
N GLY A 603 7.49 4.57 5.17
CA GLY A 603 7.63 5.58 4.10
C GLY A 603 6.91 6.90 4.39
N THR A 604 6.50 7.60 3.33
CA THR A 604 5.79 8.90 3.34
C THR A 604 4.53 8.84 2.48
N GLY A 605 3.68 9.88 2.55
CA GLY A 605 2.45 9.98 1.74
C GLY A 605 1.17 9.92 2.60
N GLY A 606 0.02 9.64 1.99
CA GLY A 606 -1.26 9.52 2.70
C GLY A 606 -1.23 8.57 3.91
N GLY A 607 -2.23 8.68 4.79
CA GLY A 607 -2.43 7.79 5.94
C GLY A 607 -3.73 7.00 5.80
N GLY A 608 -3.62 5.75 5.36
CA GLY A 608 -4.70 4.76 5.28
C GLY A 608 -4.27 3.40 5.82
N PRO A 609 -4.06 3.26 7.14
CA PRO A 609 -3.60 2.01 7.73
C PRO A 609 -4.70 0.96 7.71
N MET A 610 -4.34 -0.29 7.44
CA MET A 610 -5.25 -1.42 7.45
C MET A 610 -4.68 -2.58 8.25
N SER A 611 -5.44 -3.05 9.24
CA SER A 611 -5.13 -4.24 10.02
C SER A 611 -5.50 -5.47 9.19
N GLY A 612 -4.55 -6.37 8.98
CA GLY A 612 -4.81 -7.69 8.42
C GLY A 612 -4.61 -8.81 9.45
N PRO A 613 -4.57 -10.06 8.98
CA PRO A 613 -4.58 -11.23 9.84
C PRO A 613 -3.17 -11.51 10.40
N VAL A 614 -3.12 -12.29 11.48
CA VAL A 614 -1.88 -12.94 11.93
C VAL A 614 -1.86 -14.35 11.35
N TYR A 615 -0.73 -14.74 10.74
CA TYR A 615 -0.60 -16.11 10.24
C TYR A 615 -0.42 -17.09 11.39
N ASP A 616 -1.22 -18.17 11.39
CA ASP A 616 -1.14 -19.30 12.31
C ASP A 616 -0.82 -20.55 11.46
N TYR A 617 0.44 -20.95 11.47
CA TYR A 617 0.97 -22.02 10.63
C TYR A 617 0.47 -23.37 11.11
N ASP A 618 -0.31 -24.05 10.28
CA ASP A 618 -0.72 -25.43 10.51
C ASP A 618 0.25 -26.42 9.80
N PRO A 619 1.08 -27.17 10.54
CA PRO A 619 1.92 -28.21 9.94
C PRO A 619 1.10 -29.37 9.37
N ALA A 620 -0.13 -29.62 9.83
CA ALA A 620 -1.01 -30.68 9.34
C ALA A 620 -1.72 -30.33 8.03
N ASN A 621 -1.84 -29.05 7.69
CA ASN A 621 -2.39 -28.61 6.41
C ASN A 621 -1.48 -29.07 5.25
N THR A 622 -2.00 -29.90 4.35
CA THR A 622 -1.23 -30.47 3.22
C THR A 622 -1.32 -29.65 1.94
N ARG A 623 -1.98 -28.48 1.94
CA ARG A 623 -2.09 -27.61 0.77
C ARG A 623 -0.73 -27.02 0.43
N THR A 624 -0.32 -27.15 -0.83
CA THR A 624 0.97 -26.61 -1.32
C THR A 624 0.97 -25.09 -1.44
N THR A 625 -0.22 -24.48 -1.47
CA THR A 625 -0.42 -23.02 -1.54
C THR A 625 -0.27 -22.30 -0.21
N LYS A 626 -0.22 -23.05 0.91
CA LYS A 626 -0.13 -22.47 2.25
C LYS A 626 1.17 -21.70 2.43
N PHE A 627 1.11 -20.60 3.18
CA PHE A 627 2.32 -19.85 3.50
C PHE A 627 3.29 -20.69 4.35
N PRO A 628 4.60 -20.46 4.23
CA PRO A 628 5.59 -21.21 5.00
C PRO A 628 5.61 -20.78 6.47
N GLU A 629 6.16 -21.64 7.33
CA GLU A 629 6.28 -21.43 8.79
C GLU A 629 6.99 -20.12 9.17
N TYR A 630 7.82 -19.56 8.27
CA TYR A 630 8.40 -18.22 8.42
C TYR A 630 7.39 -17.15 8.87
N PHE A 631 6.15 -17.22 8.39
CA PHE A 631 5.13 -16.23 8.70
C PHE A 631 4.45 -16.42 10.07
N GLU A 632 4.73 -17.51 10.80
CA GLU A 632 4.09 -17.85 12.06
C GLU A 632 4.10 -16.69 13.08
N GLY A 633 2.91 -16.22 13.44
CA GLY A 633 2.71 -15.11 14.38
C GLY A 633 3.09 -13.73 13.84
N LYS A 634 3.35 -13.58 12.53
CA LYS A 634 3.54 -12.27 11.90
C LYS A 634 2.19 -11.65 11.58
N TRP A 635 2.00 -10.41 12.02
CA TRP A 635 0.82 -9.62 11.69
C TRP A 635 0.99 -8.99 10.32
N ILE A 636 0.14 -9.38 9.37
CA ILE A 636 0.12 -8.82 8.02
C ILE A 636 -0.66 -7.50 8.06
N THR A 637 0.00 -6.39 7.74
CA THR A 637 -0.63 -5.07 7.62
C THR A 637 -0.47 -4.54 6.22
N TYR A 638 -1.34 -3.61 5.83
CA TYR A 638 -1.31 -3.00 4.51
C TYR A 638 -1.76 -1.55 4.57
N GLU A 639 -1.47 -0.82 3.50
CA GLU A 639 -1.66 0.63 3.43
C GLU A 639 -2.39 0.98 2.14
N LEU A 640 -3.59 1.53 2.28
CA LEU A 640 -4.48 1.79 1.16
C LEU A 640 -3.91 2.85 0.21
N THR A 641 -3.32 3.91 0.75
CA THR A 641 -2.87 5.09 -0.01
C THR A 641 -1.45 4.93 -0.54
N ARG A 642 -0.57 4.25 0.21
CA ARG A 642 0.83 3.97 -0.10
C ARG A 642 1.03 2.62 -0.79
N ARG A 643 -0.04 1.82 -0.92
CA ARG A 643 -0.15 0.64 -1.79
C ARG A 643 0.87 -0.46 -1.50
N TRP A 644 1.11 -0.77 -0.23
CA TRP A 644 2.04 -1.81 0.19
C TRP A 644 1.42 -2.80 1.18
N PHE A 645 2.07 -3.96 1.30
CA PHE A 645 1.89 -4.91 2.40
C PHE A 645 3.19 -5.03 3.21
N LYS A 646 3.07 -5.17 4.52
CA LYS A 646 4.20 -5.38 5.44
C LYS A 646 3.84 -6.40 6.52
N THR A 647 4.85 -7.00 7.14
CA THR A 647 4.69 -7.77 8.38
C THR A 647 5.15 -6.95 9.57
N LEU A 648 4.36 -6.92 10.64
CA LEU A 648 4.77 -6.51 11.97
C LEU A 648 5.05 -7.78 12.79
N SER A 649 6.30 -7.95 13.24
CA SER A 649 6.66 -9.04 14.17
C SER A 649 6.70 -8.53 15.59
N ILE A 650 6.17 -9.30 16.53
CA ILE A 650 6.05 -8.95 17.95
C ILE A 650 6.96 -9.84 18.78
N HIS A 651 7.66 -9.25 19.75
CA HIS A 651 8.47 -9.98 20.71
C HIS A 651 7.63 -11.00 21.49
N LYS A 652 7.98 -12.28 21.34
CA LYS A 652 7.38 -13.40 22.09
C LYS A 652 8.06 -13.63 23.43
N THR A 653 9.29 -13.12 23.60
CA THR A 653 10.08 -13.25 24.83
C THR A 653 10.66 -11.91 25.27
N ALA A 654 10.70 -11.68 26.58
CA ALA A 654 11.45 -10.55 27.13
C ALA A 654 12.95 -10.83 27.03
N GLN A 655 13.74 -9.81 26.67
CA GLN A 655 15.19 -9.95 26.52
C GLN A 655 15.94 -8.87 27.27
N THR A 656 17.12 -9.23 27.79
CA THR A 656 18.10 -8.30 28.36
C THR A 656 19.40 -8.37 27.56
N PHE A 657 20.15 -7.28 27.57
CA PHE A 657 21.36 -7.12 26.77
C PHE A 657 22.57 -6.88 27.68
N SER A 658 23.72 -7.42 27.31
CA SER A 658 24.97 -7.22 28.06
C SER A 658 25.56 -5.84 27.84
N ASN A 659 25.40 -5.28 26.64
CA ASN A 659 25.86 -3.94 26.33
C ASN A 659 24.89 -2.88 26.89
N ALA A 660 25.42 -1.96 27.70
CA ALA A 660 24.65 -0.90 28.33
C ALA A 660 23.97 0.07 27.34
N ARG A 661 24.33 0.05 26.05
CA ARG A 661 23.65 0.81 24.99
C ARG A 661 22.21 0.34 24.73
N PHE A 662 21.87 -0.90 25.10
CA PHE A 662 20.60 -1.51 24.74
C PHE A 662 19.74 -1.74 25.98
N GLY A 663 18.58 -1.08 26.03
CA GLY A 663 17.55 -1.36 27.03
C GLY A 663 16.85 -2.71 26.77
N PRO A 664 16.25 -3.33 27.82
CA PRO A 664 15.54 -4.60 27.68
C PRO A 664 14.31 -4.47 26.77
N THR A 665 13.85 -5.60 26.24
CA THR A 665 12.54 -5.71 25.57
C THR A 665 11.56 -6.51 26.42
N ALA A 666 10.28 -6.20 26.27
CA ALA A 666 9.17 -6.91 26.88
C ALA A 666 8.39 -7.74 25.85
N VAL A 667 7.63 -8.73 26.35
CA VAL A 667 6.65 -9.45 25.52
C VAL A 667 5.60 -8.46 25.02
N GLY A 668 5.34 -8.45 23.72
CA GLY A 668 4.40 -7.51 23.10
C GLY A 668 5.07 -6.30 22.45
N ASP A 669 6.36 -6.07 22.66
CA ASP A 669 7.11 -5.01 21.97
C ASP A 669 7.22 -5.31 20.46
N LEU A 670 7.29 -4.26 19.65
CA LEU A 670 7.59 -4.40 18.22
C LEU A 670 9.02 -4.91 18.01
N GLN A 671 9.17 -6.01 17.29
CA GLN A 671 10.46 -6.59 16.93
C GLN A 671 10.96 -6.11 15.56
N SER A 672 10.11 -6.13 14.54
CA SER A 672 10.45 -5.72 13.17
C SER A 672 9.23 -5.29 12.35
N ILE A 673 9.50 -4.47 11.33
CA ILE A 673 8.60 -4.16 10.22
C ILE A 673 9.34 -4.55 8.94
N ASN A 674 8.73 -5.36 8.07
CA ASN A 674 9.35 -5.82 6.83
C ASN A 674 8.37 -5.80 5.66
N GLY A 675 8.85 -5.45 4.46
CA GLY A 675 8.07 -5.53 3.21
C GLY A 675 7.71 -6.96 2.83
N ILE A 676 6.53 -7.14 2.23
CA ILE A 676 6.11 -8.37 1.57
C ILE A 676 5.34 -8.03 0.30
N PHE A 677 5.37 -8.94 -0.69
CA PHE A 677 4.72 -8.75 -1.99
C PHE A 677 5.18 -7.51 -2.76
N ASP A 678 6.43 -7.07 -2.58
CA ASP A 678 6.93 -5.81 -3.19
C ASP A 678 6.94 -5.84 -4.73
N THR A 679 6.87 -7.04 -5.34
CA THR A 679 6.74 -7.22 -6.80
C THR A 679 5.30 -7.30 -7.28
N MET A 680 4.31 -7.26 -6.38
CA MET A 680 2.89 -7.22 -6.72
C MET A 680 2.40 -5.78 -6.75
N SER A 681 1.68 -5.40 -7.80
CA SER A 681 1.04 -4.10 -7.88
C SER A 681 -0.35 -4.14 -7.25
N TRP A 682 -0.61 -3.21 -6.34
CA TRP A 682 -1.90 -3.01 -5.68
C TRP A 682 -2.48 -1.66 -6.09
N ILE A 683 -3.80 -1.60 -6.28
CA ILE A 683 -4.47 -0.31 -6.54
C ILE A 683 -4.81 0.35 -5.20
N GLN A 684 -5.61 -0.34 -4.39
CA GLN A 684 -6.02 0.06 -3.04
C GLN A 684 -6.30 -1.20 -2.21
N PRO A 685 -5.28 -1.79 -1.54
CA PRO A 685 -5.49 -2.98 -0.71
C PRO A 685 -6.41 -2.62 0.46
N PHE A 686 -7.47 -3.40 0.65
CA PHE A 686 -8.65 -2.95 1.41
C PHE A 686 -9.11 -3.88 2.52
N GLU A 687 -8.97 -5.19 2.33
CA GLU A 687 -9.30 -6.24 3.31
C GLU A 687 -8.34 -7.43 3.09
N ALA A 688 -7.99 -8.16 4.16
CA ALA A 688 -7.25 -9.41 4.03
C ALA A 688 -7.59 -10.43 5.14
N GLU A 689 -7.71 -11.71 4.79
CA GLU A 689 -7.97 -12.81 5.74
C GLU A 689 -7.26 -14.11 5.29
N PHE A 690 -6.78 -14.94 6.22
CA PHE A 690 -6.28 -16.27 5.88
C PHE A 690 -7.43 -17.29 5.81
N GLY A 691 -7.46 -18.08 4.74
CA GLY A 691 -8.39 -19.20 4.63
C GLY A 691 -7.87 -20.50 5.27
N PRO A 692 -8.72 -21.54 5.38
CA PRO A 692 -8.35 -22.83 5.95
C PRO A 692 -7.31 -23.60 5.11
N ASP A 693 -7.04 -23.15 3.89
CA ASP A 693 -5.97 -23.66 3.03
C ASP A 693 -4.61 -23.00 3.29
N GLY A 694 -4.54 -21.99 4.17
CA GLY A 694 -3.32 -21.28 4.52
C GLY A 694 -2.87 -20.26 3.46
N SER A 695 -3.72 -19.97 2.48
CA SER A 695 -3.57 -18.88 1.51
C SER A 695 -4.18 -17.58 2.06
N LEU A 696 -3.65 -16.43 1.65
CA LEU A 696 -4.16 -15.11 2.04
C LEU A 696 -5.19 -14.62 1.03
N TYR A 697 -6.37 -14.21 1.47
CA TYR A 697 -7.44 -13.67 0.63
C TYR A 697 -7.47 -12.17 0.79
N VAL A 698 -7.53 -11.44 -0.32
CA VAL A 698 -7.37 -9.99 -0.34
C VAL A 698 -8.45 -9.34 -1.19
N ILE A 699 -9.07 -8.27 -0.67
CA ILE A 699 -9.81 -7.31 -1.49
C ILE A 699 -8.86 -6.21 -1.93
N ASP A 700 -8.77 -6.00 -3.23
CA ASP A 700 -8.27 -4.76 -3.82
C ASP A 700 -9.49 -3.94 -4.25
N PHE A 701 -9.66 -2.75 -3.68
CA PHE A 701 -10.85 -1.93 -3.88
C PHE A 701 -10.96 -1.36 -5.30
N GLY A 702 -9.87 -1.36 -6.04
CA GLY A 702 -9.78 -0.77 -7.38
C GLY A 702 -9.64 0.76 -7.33
N GLU A 703 -9.71 1.38 -8.51
CA GLU A 703 -9.59 2.82 -8.65
C GLU A 703 -10.88 3.55 -8.27
N GLY A 704 -10.74 4.76 -7.73
CA GLY A 704 -11.85 5.66 -7.47
C GLY A 704 -12.36 5.58 -6.04
N THR A 705 -13.63 5.94 -5.85
CA THR A 705 -14.28 6.08 -4.55
C THR A 705 -15.29 4.99 -4.24
N GLY A 706 -15.59 4.11 -5.20
CA GLY A 706 -16.70 3.19 -5.12
C GLY A 706 -17.90 3.62 -5.96
N SER A 707 -18.43 2.69 -6.75
CA SER A 707 -19.70 2.82 -7.47
C SER A 707 -20.89 3.26 -6.61
N GLY A 708 -20.96 2.85 -5.34
CA GLY A 708 -22.01 3.27 -4.41
C GLY A 708 -21.96 4.76 -4.11
N ARG A 709 -20.77 5.36 -4.23
CA ARG A 709 -20.57 6.81 -4.17
C ARG A 709 -20.71 7.47 -5.52
N GLY A 710 -21.14 6.80 -6.59
CA GLY A 710 -21.15 7.35 -7.96
C GLY A 710 -19.78 7.32 -8.66
N GLY A 711 -18.76 6.77 -8.00
CA GLY A 711 -17.41 6.62 -8.52
C GLY A 711 -17.19 5.34 -9.32
N SER A 712 -15.91 4.98 -9.46
CA SER A 712 -15.47 3.74 -10.09
C SER A 712 -15.01 2.73 -9.03
N ASN A 713 -14.92 1.47 -9.44
CA ASN A 713 -14.16 0.39 -8.82
C ASN A 713 -13.34 -0.33 -9.92
N ALA A 714 -12.85 0.41 -10.91
CA ALA A 714 -12.12 -0.17 -12.02
C ALA A 714 -10.87 -0.91 -11.51
N GLY A 715 -10.67 -2.14 -11.97
CA GLY A 715 -9.58 -3.00 -11.48
C GLY A 715 -9.80 -3.61 -10.09
N ALA A 716 -10.95 -3.37 -9.44
CA ALA A 716 -11.28 -4.03 -8.19
C ALA A 716 -11.31 -5.54 -8.34
N GLY A 717 -10.92 -6.25 -7.28
CA GLY A 717 -10.97 -7.69 -7.29
C GLY A 717 -10.84 -8.31 -5.91
N ILE A 718 -11.34 -9.54 -5.81
CA ILE A 718 -11.10 -10.44 -4.69
C ILE A 718 -10.10 -11.48 -5.18
N TYR A 719 -8.98 -11.59 -4.48
CA TYR A 719 -7.85 -12.41 -4.88
C TYR A 719 -7.48 -13.39 -3.77
N ARG A 720 -6.98 -14.56 -4.16
CA ARG A 720 -6.25 -15.48 -3.29
C ARG A 720 -4.76 -15.38 -3.61
N ILE A 721 -3.94 -15.18 -2.60
CA ILE A 721 -2.48 -15.12 -2.69
C ILE A 721 -1.94 -16.47 -2.22
N ASP A 722 -1.35 -17.20 -3.16
CA ASP A 722 -0.82 -18.55 -2.95
C ASP A 722 0.70 -18.51 -2.85
N TYR A 723 1.27 -19.32 -1.95
CA TYR A 723 2.69 -19.63 -1.97
C TYR A 723 2.98 -20.73 -3.00
N VAL A 724 3.89 -20.47 -3.94
CA VAL A 724 4.10 -21.31 -5.13
C VAL A 724 5.54 -21.80 -5.29
N ALA A 725 6.37 -21.67 -4.25
CA ALA A 725 7.75 -22.17 -4.28
C ALA A 725 7.85 -23.69 -4.54
N ASN A 726 6.80 -24.44 -4.21
CA ASN A 726 6.73 -25.89 -4.38
C ASN A 726 5.98 -26.32 -5.66
N GLY A 727 5.88 -25.43 -6.65
CA GLY A 727 5.28 -25.67 -7.94
C GLY A 727 4.26 -24.61 -8.30
N ARG A 728 4.56 -23.84 -9.35
CA ARG A 728 3.68 -22.80 -9.87
C ARG A 728 2.58 -23.37 -10.76
N PRO A 729 1.30 -23.15 -10.43
CA PRO A 729 0.20 -23.52 -11.31
C PRO A 729 0.24 -22.69 -12.61
N PRO A 730 -0.45 -23.12 -13.67
CA PRO A 730 -0.71 -22.21 -14.80
C PRO A 730 -1.53 -21.00 -14.33
N THR A 731 -1.46 -19.88 -15.03
CA THR A 731 -2.40 -18.76 -14.82
C THR A 731 -3.44 -18.79 -15.93
N ALA A 732 -4.74 -18.88 -15.60
CA ALA A 732 -5.83 -18.83 -16.58
C ALA A 732 -6.23 -17.38 -16.89
N LYS A 733 -6.41 -17.06 -18.17
CA LYS A 733 -7.00 -15.79 -18.64
C LYS A 733 -8.12 -16.06 -19.63
N ILE A 734 -9.20 -15.31 -19.52
CA ILE A 734 -10.41 -15.44 -20.31
C ILE A 734 -10.85 -14.05 -20.78
N ALA A 735 -11.33 -13.96 -22.01
CA ALA A 735 -12.07 -12.81 -22.52
C ALA A 735 -13.25 -13.31 -23.36
N ALA A 736 -14.37 -12.59 -23.31
CA ALA A 736 -15.57 -12.82 -24.10
C ALA A 736 -15.86 -11.60 -24.96
N THR A 737 -16.20 -11.78 -26.24
CA THR A 737 -16.58 -10.67 -27.12
C THR A 737 -17.70 -11.08 -28.08
N PRO A 738 -18.86 -10.38 -28.05
CA PRO A 738 -19.29 -9.44 -26.99
C PRO A 738 -19.59 -10.16 -25.66
N ASP A 739 -19.57 -9.44 -24.53
CA ASP A 739 -19.95 -9.93 -23.19
C ASP A 739 -21.47 -9.78 -22.90
N SER A 740 -22.18 -9.07 -23.77
CA SER A 740 -23.62 -8.85 -23.66
C SER A 740 -24.27 -8.61 -25.03
N GLY A 741 -25.57 -8.85 -25.14
CA GLY A 741 -26.33 -8.59 -26.37
C GLY A 741 -27.64 -9.38 -26.49
N ARG A 742 -28.36 -9.16 -27.59
CA ARG A 742 -29.65 -9.80 -27.90
C ARG A 742 -29.53 -11.31 -28.15
N THR A 743 -30.65 -12.03 -27.97
CA THR A 743 -30.78 -13.43 -28.37
C THR A 743 -30.98 -13.58 -29.89
N PRO A 744 -30.38 -14.60 -30.54
CA PRO A 744 -29.26 -15.41 -30.04
C PRO A 744 -27.94 -14.61 -30.04
N LEU A 745 -27.10 -14.83 -29.04
CA LEU A 745 -25.80 -14.17 -28.91
C LEU A 745 -24.67 -15.15 -29.22
N THR A 746 -23.93 -14.91 -30.30
CA THR A 746 -22.68 -15.63 -30.58
C THR A 746 -21.51 -14.89 -29.95
N VAL A 747 -20.78 -15.57 -29.06
CA VAL A 747 -19.64 -15.02 -28.32
C VAL A 747 -18.36 -15.72 -28.78
N SER A 748 -17.34 -14.92 -29.10
CA SER A 748 -15.98 -15.41 -29.30
C SER A 748 -15.22 -15.36 -27.98
N PHE A 749 -14.61 -16.47 -27.60
CA PHE A 749 -13.82 -16.58 -26.38
C PHE A 749 -12.33 -16.65 -26.71
N SER A 750 -11.51 -16.04 -25.85
CA SER A 750 -10.06 -16.03 -25.97
C SER A 750 -9.39 -16.47 -24.69
N SER A 751 -8.36 -17.32 -24.79
CA SER A 751 -7.46 -17.69 -23.69
C SER A 751 -6.17 -16.86 -23.66
N ALA A 752 -6.09 -15.77 -24.42
CA ALA A 752 -4.89 -14.96 -24.55
C ALA A 752 -4.41 -14.42 -23.18
N GLY A 753 -3.11 -14.49 -22.93
CA GLY A 753 -2.49 -14.14 -21.64
C GLY A 753 -2.42 -15.27 -20.62
N THR A 754 -2.96 -16.45 -20.92
CA THR A 754 -2.77 -17.67 -20.10
C THR A 754 -1.30 -18.10 -20.12
N THR A 755 -0.73 -18.45 -18.97
CA THR A 755 0.65 -18.92 -18.83
C THR A 755 0.69 -20.37 -18.32
N ALA A 756 1.78 -21.09 -18.62
CA ALA A 756 1.93 -22.49 -18.22
C ALA A 756 2.47 -22.67 -16.79
N GLY A 757 2.78 -21.60 -16.06
CA GLY A 757 3.50 -21.70 -14.79
C GLY A 757 4.88 -22.34 -15.01
N ASP A 758 5.22 -23.36 -14.21
CA ASP A 758 6.51 -24.06 -14.30
C ASP A 758 6.59 -25.11 -15.45
N GLY A 759 5.55 -25.27 -16.28
CA GLY A 759 5.56 -26.23 -17.40
C GLY A 759 5.56 -25.58 -18.77
N THR A 760 5.48 -26.42 -19.81
CA THR A 760 5.65 -25.99 -21.20
C THR A 760 4.45 -26.25 -22.11
N ALA A 761 3.46 -27.05 -21.67
CA ALA A 761 2.28 -27.41 -22.47
C ALA A 761 0.98 -27.32 -21.66
N LEU A 762 -0.04 -26.71 -22.27
CA LEU A 762 -1.37 -26.49 -21.70
C LEU A 762 -2.45 -27.29 -22.43
N SER A 763 -3.45 -27.75 -21.68
CA SER A 763 -4.73 -28.20 -22.21
C SER A 763 -5.85 -27.30 -21.68
N TYR A 764 -6.91 -27.15 -22.48
CA TYR A 764 -8.03 -26.23 -22.24
C TYR A 764 -9.32 -27.02 -22.10
N ALA A 765 -10.17 -26.63 -21.16
CA ALA A 765 -11.52 -27.13 -20.99
C ALA A 765 -12.46 -25.93 -20.75
N TRP A 766 -13.35 -25.67 -21.70
CA TRP A 766 -14.35 -24.62 -21.63
C TRP A 766 -15.70 -25.20 -21.24
N ASP A 767 -16.38 -24.54 -20.31
CA ASP A 767 -17.74 -24.80 -19.86
C ASP A 767 -18.49 -23.46 -19.95
N PHE A 768 -19.34 -23.29 -20.96
CA PHE A 768 -19.95 -21.99 -21.28
C PHE A 768 -21.16 -21.65 -20.42
N THR A 769 -21.67 -22.62 -19.65
CA THR A 769 -22.85 -22.51 -18.78
C THR A 769 -22.52 -22.71 -17.29
N ASN A 770 -21.28 -23.07 -16.96
CA ASN A 770 -20.79 -23.42 -15.63
C ASN A 770 -21.54 -24.61 -15.01
N ASP A 771 -22.03 -25.56 -15.82
CA ASP A 771 -22.84 -26.70 -15.37
C ASP A 771 -22.02 -27.94 -14.99
N GLY A 772 -20.70 -27.90 -15.17
CA GLY A 772 -19.79 -29.00 -14.89
C GLY A 772 -19.38 -29.79 -16.14
N THR A 773 -19.95 -29.49 -17.31
CA THR A 773 -19.65 -30.16 -18.58
C THR A 773 -18.63 -29.38 -19.39
N THR A 774 -17.64 -30.06 -20.00
CA THR A 774 -16.73 -29.41 -20.96
C THR A 774 -17.37 -29.38 -22.34
N ASP A 775 -17.68 -28.19 -22.84
CA ASP A 775 -18.25 -27.93 -24.16
C ASP A 775 -17.19 -27.85 -25.27
N SER A 776 -15.98 -27.39 -24.95
CA SER A 776 -14.89 -27.25 -25.93
C SER A 776 -13.50 -27.39 -25.31
N THR A 777 -12.55 -27.88 -26.10
CA THR A 777 -11.13 -27.97 -25.73
C THR A 777 -10.22 -27.11 -26.61
N ALA A 778 -10.79 -26.28 -27.49
CA ALA A 778 -10.03 -25.33 -28.30
C ALA A 778 -9.52 -24.18 -27.42
N ALA A 779 -8.37 -23.59 -27.76
CA ALA A 779 -7.84 -22.44 -27.01
C ALA A 779 -8.75 -21.20 -27.12
N ASN A 780 -9.28 -20.92 -28.31
CA ASN A 780 -10.14 -19.75 -28.59
C ASN A 780 -11.44 -20.19 -29.30
N PRO A 781 -12.41 -20.76 -28.59
CA PRO A 781 -13.65 -21.26 -29.18
C PRO A 781 -14.69 -20.13 -29.38
N SER A 782 -15.77 -20.45 -30.09
CA SER A 782 -16.99 -19.64 -30.12
C SER A 782 -18.19 -20.44 -29.62
N PHE A 783 -19.12 -19.81 -28.92
CA PHE A 783 -20.35 -20.44 -28.44
C PHE A 783 -21.56 -19.54 -28.70
N THR A 784 -22.72 -20.14 -28.99
CA THR A 784 -23.96 -19.40 -29.25
C THR A 784 -24.99 -19.66 -28.16
N TYR A 785 -25.34 -18.62 -27.41
CA TYR A 785 -26.41 -18.65 -26.42
C TYR A 785 -27.75 -18.34 -27.09
N THR A 786 -28.71 -19.25 -26.99
CA THR A 786 -30.02 -19.13 -27.65
C THR A 786 -31.11 -18.57 -26.74
N SER A 787 -30.89 -18.54 -25.43
CA SER A 787 -31.87 -18.14 -24.42
C SER A 787 -31.36 -16.92 -23.66
N ALA A 788 -32.30 -16.03 -23.29
CA ALA A 788 -31.97 -14.89 -22.44
C ALA A 788 -31.59 -15.37 -21.04
N GLY A 789 -30.56 -14.78 -20.45
CA GLY A 789 -29.95 -15.27 -19.23
C GLY A 789 -28.64 -14.57 -18.90
N LYS A 790 -28.23 -14.67 -17.63
CA LYS A 790 -26.83 -14.46 -17.25
C LYS A 790 -26.13 -15.82 -17.21
N TYR A 791 -25.08 -15.98 -17.99
CA TYR A 791 -24.24 -17.17 -18.03
C TYR A 791 -22.85 -16.83 -17.50
N THR A 792 -22.20 -17.79 -16.86
CA THR A 792 -20.79 -17.66 -16.47
C THR A 792 -19.99 -18.64 -17.32
N ALA A 793 -19.17 -18.15 -18.23
CA ALA A 793 -18.28 -19.01 -19.01
C ALA A 793 -17.02 -19.27 -18.19
N ARG A 794 -16.61 -20.53 -18.09
CA ARG A 794 -15.46 -20.99 -17.32
C ARG A 794 -14.42 -21.63 -18.22
N LEU A 795 -13.18 -21.17 -18.11
CA LEU A 795 -12.01 -21.82 -18.67
C LEU A 795 -11.22 -22.48 -17.55
N THR A 796 -11.02 -23.80 -17.64
CA THR A 796 -10.02 -24.52 -16.85
C THR A 796 -8.84 -24.88 -17.74
N VAL A 797 -7.65 -24.45 -17.33
CA VAL A 797 -6.39 -24.82 -17.97
C VAL A 797 -5.63 -25.78 -17.10
N ARG A 798 -5.01 -26.77 -17.73
CA ARG A 798 -4.16 -27.74 -17.04
C ARG A 798 -2.78 -27.78 -17.67
N ASN A 799 -1.76 -27.64 -16.83
CA ASN A 799 -0.38 -27.89 -17.21
C ASN A 799 -0.16 -29.40 -17.32
N SER A 800 0.29 -29.86 -18.49
CA SER A 800 0.44 -31.29 -18.78
C SER A 800 1.70 -31.90 -18.14
N GLY A 801 2.68 -31.08 -17.76
CA GLY A 801 3.95 -31.53 -17.18
C GLY A 801 3.86 -31.80 -15.68
N ASN A 802 3.17 -30.94 -14.92
CA ASN A 802 3.01 -31.08 -13.46
C ASN A 802 1.57 -31.39 -13.01
N GLY A 803 0.60 -31.36 -13.94
CA GLY A 803 -0.79 -31.68 -13.68
C GLY A 803 -1.59 -30.58 -12.97
N LEU A 804 -0.97 -29.45 -12.59
CA LEU A 804 -1.62 -28.33 -11.90
C LEU A 804 -2.62 -27.63 -12.80
N THR A 805 -3.68 -27.09 -12.20
CA THR A 805 -4.80 -26.45 -12.89
C THR A 805 -5.03 -25.02 -12.40
N ALA A 806 -5.55 -24.18 -13.28
CA ALA A 806 -6.14 -22.90 -12.92
C ALA A 806 -7.44 -22.67 -13.68
N THR A 807 -8.31 -21.85 -13.08
CA THR A 807 -9.62 -21.54 -13.60
C THR A 807 -9.78 -20.03 -13.71
N ALA A 808 -10.44 -19.58 -14.76
CA ALA A 808 -10.92 -18.20 -14.91
C ALA A 808 -12.36 -18.21 -15.40
N VAL A 809 -13.13 -17.19 -15.02
CA VAL A 809 -14.51 -17.01 -15.46
C VAL A 809 -14.75 -15.59 -15.98
N THR A 810 -15.75 -15.46 -16.84
CA THR A 810 -16.32 -14.16 -17.25
C THR A 810 -17.83 -14.32 -17.40
N ASP A 811 -18.58 -13.27 -17.08
CA ASP A 811 -20.04 -13.28 -17.21
C ASP A 811 -20.46 -12.85 -18.62
N VAL A 812 -21.45 -13.56 -19.18
CA VAL A 812 -22.11 -13.22 -20.45
C VAL A 812 -23.59 -12.97 -20.20
N VAL A 813 -24.09 -11.79 -20.56
CA VAL A 813 -25.52 -11.44 -20.43
C VAL A 813 -26.21 -11.49 -21.78
N VAL A 814 -27.15 -12.41 -21.94
CA VAL A 814 -27.85 -12.69 -23.18
C VAL A 814 -29.29 -12.21 -23.07
N GLY A 815 -29.78 -11.52 -24.10
CA GLY A 815 -31.11 -10.88 -24.11
C GLY A 815 -31.12 -9.41 -23.67
N ASN A 816 -29.99 -8.86 -23.23
CA ASN A 816 -29.83 -7.44 -22.88
C ASN A 816 -28.42 -6.96 -23.26
N THR A 817 -28.26 -5.72 -23.74
CA THR A 817 -26.97 -5.16 -24.16
C THR A 817 -26.55 -4.06 -23.19
N ARG A 818 -25.27 -4.07 -22.75
CA ARG A 818 -24.77 -3.01 -21.88
C ARG A 818 -24.94 -1.63 -22.53
N PRO A 819 -25.56 -0.65 -21.85
CA PRO A 819 -25.73 0.69 -22.40
C PRO A 819 -24.38 1.35 -22.70
N THR A 820 -24.28 2.05 -23.82
CA THR A 820 -23.12 2.91 -24.11
C THR A 820 -23.39 4.31 -23.59
N VAL A 821 -22.62 4.77 -22.61
CA VAL A 821 -22.72 6.11 -22.05
C VAL A 821 -21.57 6.96 -22.54
N THR A 822 -21.86 8.14 -23.06
CA THR A 822 -20.85 9.14 -23.44
C THR A 822 -21.15 10.45 -22.73
N LEU A 823 -20.10 11.18 -22.36
CA LEU A 823 -20.18 12.45 -21.67
C LEU A 823 -19.56 13.54 -22.55
N SER A 824 -20.36 14.54 -22.91
CA SER A 824 -19.93 15.70 -23.68
C SER A 824 -19.27 16.75 -22.79
N VAL A 825 -18.22 16.34 -22.09
CA VAL A 825 -17.28 17.20 -21.36
C VAL A 825 -15.89 16.74 -21.80
N PRO A 826 -14.99 17.62 -22.23
CA PRO A 826 -13.69 17.18 -22.72
C PRO A 826 -12.80 16.65 -21.60
N ASP A 827 -12.31 15.44 -21.79
CA ASP A 827 -11.25 14.90 -20.96
C ASP A 827 -9.98 15.77 -21.10
N GLY A 828 -9.37 16.12 -19.98
CA GLY A 828 -8.28 17.08 -19.88
C GLY A 828 -8.70 18.55 -19.98
N GLY A 829 -9.99 18.87 -20.01
CA GLY A 829 -10.48 20.25 -20.08
C GLY A 829 -10.12 21.08 -18.85
N PHE A 830 -9.83 22.37 -19.05
CA PHE A 830 -9.36 23.24 -17.97
C PHE A 830 -10.46 24.01 -17.22
N PHE A 831 -10.40 24.03 -15.88
CA PHE A 831 -11.33 24.74 -14.99
C PHE A 831 -10.63 25.54 -13.88
N ASP A 832 -11.30 26.49 -13.27
CA ASP A 832 -10.97 27.05 -11.94
C ASP A 832 -11.98 26.55 -10.90
N PHE A 833 -11.55 26.33 -9.66
CA PHE A 833 -12.47 25.96 -8.57
C PHE A 833 -13.60 26.98 -8.42
N GLY A 834 -14.83 26.49 -8.22
CA GLY A 834 -16.06 27.28 -8.27
C GLY A 834 -16.66 27.45 -9.67
N ASP A 835 -15.96 27.04 -10.75
CA ASP A 835 -16.51 27.09 -12.10
C ASP A 835 -17.75 26.21 -12.25
N LYS A 836 -18.67 26.71 -13.08
CA LYS A 836 -19.86 26.00 -13.55
C LYS A 836 -19.57 25.37 -14.91
N ILE A 837 -19.69 24.05 -15.00
CA ILE A 837 -19.36 23.28 -16.21
C ILE A 837 -20.65 22.69 -16.79
N PRO A 838 -20.98 22.98 -18.06
CA PRO A 838 -22.13 22.35 -18.70
C PRO A 838 -21.77 20.90 -19.04
N PHE A 839 -22.71 19.99 -18.82
CA PHE A 839 -22.56 18.60 -19.24
C PHE A 839 -23.76 18.14 -20.06
N THR A 840 -23.52 17.17 -20.94
CA THR A 840 -24.56 16.41 -21.62
C THR A 840 -24.12 14.96 -21.67
N VAL A 841 -25.02 14.06 -21.28
CA VAL A 841 -24.84 12.61 -21.35
C VAL A 841 -25.68 12.10 -22.49
N THR A 842 -25.06 11.32 -23.38
CA THR A 842 -25.79 10.54 -24.39
C THR A 842 -25.68 9.08 -24.03
N VAL A 843 -26.83 8.43 -23.87
CA VAL A 843 -26.93 6.99 -23.67
C VAL A 843 -27.47 6.37 -24.95
N THR A 844 -26.83 5.30 -25.41
CA THR A 844 -27.37 4.44 -26.46
C THR A 844 -27.55 3.04 -25.89
N ASP A 845 -28.79 2.57 -25.94
CA ASP A 845 -29.20 1.24 -25.51
C ASP A 845 -29.99 0.61 -26.67
N PRO A 846 -29.56 -0.53 -27.22
CA PRO A 846 -30.29 -1.18 -28.29
C PRO A 846 -31.70 -1.59 -27.88
N GLU A 847 -31.93 -2.04 -26.66
CA GLU A 847 -33.22 -2.57 -26.16
C GLU A 847 -34.19 -1.45 -25.76
N ASP A 848 -33.68 -0.33 -25.25
CA ASP A 848 -34.49 0.81 -24.81
C ASP A 848 -34.63 1.88 -25.91
N THR A 849 -35.81 1.96 -26.52
CA THR A 849 -36.09 2.98 -27.55
C THR A 849 -36.18 4.41 -27.00
N THR A 850 -36.29 4.56 -25.67
CA THR A 850 -36.34 5.85 -24.98
C THR A 850 -35.49 5.78 -23.72
N VAL A 851 -34.46 6.62 -23.64
CA VAL A 851 -33.61 6.74 -22.45
C VAL A 851 -34.35 7.53 -21.37
N ASP A 852 -34.52 6.92 -20.20
CA ASP A 852 -34.99 7.62 -19.01
C ASP A 852 -33.85 8.43 -18.38
N CYS A 853 -33.78 9.73 -18.72
CA CYS A 853 -32.78 10.63 -18.18
C CYS A 853 -32.80 10.76 -16.64
N SER A 854 -33.91 10.42 -15.96
CA SER A 854 -33.96 10.43 -14.49
C SER A 854 -33.11 9.32 -13.85
N ARG A 855 -32.67 8.33 -14.65
CA ARG A 855 -31.77 7.25 -14.22
C ARG A 855 -30.31 7.49 -14.58
N VAL A 856 -30.02 8.58 -15.31
CA VAL A 856 -28.65 9.02 -15.57
C VAL A 856 -28.13 9.72 -14.33
N THR A 857 -27.05 9.20 -13.77
CA THR A 857 -26.31 9.86 -12.69
C THR A 857 -25.02 10.47 -13.25
N VAL A 858 -24.74 11.71 -12.88
CA VAL A 858 -23.49 12.40 -13.17
C VAL A 858 -22.90 12.86 -11.86
N GLN A 859 -21.66 12.49 -11.57
CA GLN A 859 -21.05 12.85 -10.31
C GLN A 859 -19.71 13.55 -10.52
N THR A 860 -19.50 14.63 -9.77
CA THR A 860 -18.19 15.24 -9.59
C THR A 860 -17.42 14.56 -8.46
N GLN A 861 -16.10 14.43 -8.60
CA GLN A 861 -15.21 13.95 -7.55
C GLN A 861 -13.99 14.86 -7.49
N LEU A 862 -13.51 15.18 -6.29
CA LEU A 862 -12.26 15.89 -6.10
C LEU A 862 -11.12 14.89 -6.05
N GLY A 863 -10.32 14.84 -7.10
CA GLY A 863 -9.08 14.10 -7.16
C GLY A 863 -7.93 14.86 -6.50
N HIS A 864 -7.08 14.15 -5.78
CA HIS A 864 -5.75 14.62 -5.40
C HIS A 864 -4.76 13.46 -5.40
N ASP A 865 -3.59 13.73 -5.97
CA ASP A 865 -2.50 12.77 -6.14
C ASP A 865 -2.95 11.46 -6.81
N SER A 866 -3.32 10.46 -6.01
CA SER A 866 -3.57 9.08 -6.47
C SER A 866 -5.01 8.58 -6.25
N HIS A 867 -5.87 9.37 -5.60
CA HIS A 867 -7.28 9.02 -5.37
C HIS A 867 -8.20 10.22 -5.52
N ALA A 868 -9.50 9.99 -5.38
CA ALA A 868 -10.51 11.05 -5.38
C ALA A 868 -11.47 10.88 -4.21
N HIS A 869 -12.23 11.92 -3.92
CA HIS A 869 -13.32 11.95 -2.95
C HIS A 869 -14.62 12.30 -3.68
N PRO A 870 -15.75 11.63 -3.38
CA PRO A 870 -17.03 11.97 -4.00
C PRO A 870 -17.48 13.38 -3.62
N LEU A 871 -18.06 14.08 -4.57
CA LEU A 871 -18.76 15.36 -4.36
C LEU A 871 -20.23 15.18 -4.78
N ASP A 872 -20.80 16.22 -5.38
CA ASP A 872 -22.20 16.29 -5.75
C ASP A 872 -22.59 15.25 -6.81
N VAL A 873 -23.76 14.65 -6.60
CA VAL A 873 -24.45 13.81 -7.59
C VAL A 873 -25.55 14.64 -8.25
N TYR A 874 -25.52 14.68 -9.57
CA TYR A 874 -26.52 15.28 -10.44
C TYR A 874 -27.31 14.15 -11.12
N THR A 875 -28.58 14.41 -11.42
CA THR A 875 -29.45 13.48 -12.15
C THR A 875 -29.94 14.15 -13.43
N GLY A 876 -29.93 13.43 -14.55
CA GLY A 876 -30.37 13.96 -15.84
C GLY A 876 -29.34 13.80 -16.96
N CYS A 877 -29.80 13.83 -18.20
CA CYS A 877 -28.94 13.78 -19.39
C CYS A 877 -28.24 15.12 -19.70
N SER A 878 -28.57 16.21 -19.01
CA SER A 878 -27.90 17.50 -19.20
C SER A 878 -28.05 18.36 -17.96
N GLY A 879 -27.07 19.22 -17.70
CA GLY A 879 -27.13 20.15 -16.59
C GLY A 879 -25.87 20.98 -16.45
N LEU A 880 -25.75 21.62 -15.28
CA LEU A 880 -24.62 22.44 -14.91
C LEU A 880 -24.04 21.91 -13.61
N LEU A 881 -22.84 21.36 -13.66
CA LEU A 881 -22.13 20.92 -12.46
C LEU A 881 -21.27 22.04 -11.90
N SER A 882 -20.99 21.99 -10.60
CA SER A 882 -20.11 22.93 -9.91
C SER A 882 -18.82 22.22 -9.52
N THR A 883 -17.69 22.89 -9.74
CA THR A 883 -16.42 22.47 -9.13
C THR A 883 -16.33 23.06 -7.72
N GLU A 884 -15.79 22.31 -6.76
CA GLU A 884 -15.83 22.66 -5.33
C GLU A 884 -15.00 23.94 -5.07
N ALA A 885 -15.65 25.01 -4.63
CA ALA A 885 -15.03 26.33 -4.48
C ALA A 885 -13.93 26.36 -3.40
N ASP A 886 -14.06 25.54 -2.35
CA ASP A 886 -13.18 25.53 -1.18
C ASP A 886 -12.15 24.38 -1.21
N ALA A 887 -12.07 23.62 -2.31
CA ALA A 887 -11.24 22.42 -2.42
C ALA A 887 -9.73 22.67 -2.21
N GLY A 888 -9.26 23.89 -2.45
CA GLY A 888 -7.87 24.29 -2.23
C GLY A 888 -7.50 24.53 -0.76
N ASP A 889 -8.47 24.95 0.07
CA ASP A 889 -8.18 25.40 1.44
C ASP A 889 -8.08 24.23 2.43
N GLY A 890 -8.72 23.10 2.11
CA GLY A 890 -8.74 21.89 2.96
C GLY A 890 -7.63 20.88 2.70
N HIS A 891 -6.85 21.01 1.62
CA HIS A 891 -5.83 20.02 1.22
C HIS A 891 -4.39 20.52 1.32
N GLY A 892 -4.21 21.81 1.60
CA GLY A 892 -2.91 22.47 1.72
C GLY A 892 -2.33 22.91 0.36
N PRO A 893 -1.36 23.83 0.36
CA PRO A 893 -0.74 24.32 -0.86
C PRO A 893 0.06 23.22 -1.58
N GLY A 894 0.04 23.22 -2.92
CA GLY A 894 0.90 22.34 -3.73
C GLY A 894 0.41 20.90 -3.95
N GLN A 895 -0.87 20.60 -3.72
CA GLN A 895 -1.43 19.28 -4.04
C GLN A 895 -1.79 19.18 -5.53
N ASN A 896 -1.61 17.99 -6.14
CA ASN A 896 -2.03 17.74 -7.53
C ASN A 896 -3.54 17.51 -7.60
N LEU A 897 -4.31 18.59 -7.53
CA LEU A 897 -5.76 18.54 -7.58
C LEU A 897 -6.29 18.37 -9.01
N TYR A 898 -7.42 17.67 -9.16
CA TYR A 898 -8.19 17.55 -10.41
C TYR A 898 -9.66 17.25 -10.12
N THR A 899 -10.55 17.46 -11.09
CA THR A 899 -11.98 17.08 -10.94
C THR A 899 -12.29 15.92 -11.86
N LEU A 900 -12.80 14.83 -11.31
CA LEU A 900 -13.37 13.75 -12.13
C LEU A 900 -14.85 13.95 -12.31
N ILE A 901 -15.35 13.68 -13.50
CA ILE A 901 -16.79 13.61 -13.77
C ILE A 901 -17.08 12.22 -14.31
N THR A 902 -17.91 11.48 -13.59
CA THR A 902 -18.38 10.16 -14.01
C THR A 902 -19.84 10.25 -14.38
N ALA A 903 -20.24 9.65 -15.50
CA ALA A 903 -21.63 9.51 -15.90
C ALA A 903 -21.99 8.04 -16.02
N GLN A 904 -23.14 7.64 -15.50
CA GLN A 904 -23.59 6.26 -15.48
C GLN A 904 -25.07 6.15 -15.86
N TYR A 905 -25.44 5.04 -16.48
CA TYR A 905 -26.82 4.67 -16.74
C TYR A 905 -26.97 3.16 -16.58
N THR A 906 -27.93 2.75 -15.75
CA THR A 906 -28.34 1.35 -15.61
C THR A 906 -29.67 1.18 -16.32
N ASP A 907 -29.76 0.23 -17.25
CA ASP A 907 -30.97 -0.09 -18.01
C ASP A 907 -32.02 -0.85 -17.16
N GLY A 908 -33.18 -1.16 -17.75
CA GLY A 908 -34.22 -1.95 -17.08
C GLY A 908 -33.97 -3.47 -17.04
N GLY A 909 -32.94 -3.97 -17.73
CA GLY A 909 -32.83 -5.38 -18.12
C GLY A 909 -33.90 -5.82 -19.12
N ALA A 910 -33.98 -7.13 -19.35
CA ALA A 910 -35.02 -7.74 -20.19
C ALA A 910 -35.59 -9.00 -19.53
N ALA A 911 -36.66 -9.56 -20.09
CA ALA A 911 -37.24 -10.80 -19.56
C ALA A 911 -36.18 -11.94 -19.59
N GLY A 912 -35.73 -12.36 -18.40
CA GLY A 912 -34.69 -13.37 -18.24
C GLY A 912 -33.25 -12.85 -18.25
N ALA A 913 -33.01 -11.56 -18.50
CA ALA A 913 -31.68 -10.95 -18.52
C ALA A 913 -31.57 -9.82 -17.47
N PRO A 914 -30.54 -9.80 -16.62
CA PRO A 914 -30.37 -8.76 -15.61
C PRO A 914 -30.10 -7.38 -16.25
N ALA A 915 -30.37 -6.33 -15.47
CA ALA A 915 -29.99 -4.98 -15.83
C ALA A 915 -28.47 -4.82 -15.94
N LEU A 916 -28.03 -3.97 -16.85
CA LEU A 916 -26.61 -3.66 -17.07
C LEU A 916 -26.35 -2.15 -16.90
N THR A 917 -25.18 -1.83 -16.37
CA THR A 917 -24.71 -0.46 -16.22
C THR A 917 -23.66 -0.15 -17.27
N GLY A 918 -23.90 0.93 -18.02
CA GLY A 918 -22.88 1.63 -18.80
C GLY A 918 -22.33 2.81 -18.01
N SER A 919 -21.04 3.10 -18.16
CA SER A 919 -20.42 4.26 -17.53
C SER A 919 -19.31 4.86 -18.39
N THR A 920 -19.02 6.13 -18.15
CA THR A 920 -17.89 6.85 -18.72
C THR A 920 -17.35 7.83 -17.69
N ARG A 921 -16.08 8.21 -17.85
CA ARG A 921 -15.41 9.18 -16.97
C ARG A 921 -14.61 10.16 -17.81
N VAL A 922 -14.51 11.40 -17.33
CA VAL A 922 -13.58 12.41 -17.83
C VAL A 922 -12.87 13.06 -16.65
N GLN A 923 -11.66 13.55 -16.86
CA GLN A 923 -10.86 14.26 -15.87
C GLN A 923 -10.64 15.70 -16.33
N LEU A 924 -11.08 16.67 -15.53
CA LEU A 924 -10.78 18.07 -15.73
C LEU A 924 -9.50 18.46 -14.98
N GLN A 925 -8.73 19.35 -15.58
CA GLN A 925 -7.48 19.86 -15.01
C GLN A 925 -7.68 21.27 -14.45
N PRO A 926 -7.14 21.60 -13.28
CA PRO A 926 -7.14 22.99 -12.82
C PRO A 926 -6.29 23.83 -13.79
N LYS A 927 -6.73 25.06 -14.05
CA LYS A 927 -6.01 26.00 -14.91
C LYS A 927 -4.68 26.42 -14.30
N SER A 928 -4.50 26.35 -12.97
CA SER A 928 -3.20 26.54 -12.31
C SER A 928 -2.62 25.18 -11.94
N LYS A 929 -1.39 24.89 -12.37
CA LYS A 929 -0.72 23.62 -12.11
C LYS A 929 0.72 23.88 -11.70
N GLU A 930 1.17 23.26 -10.61
CA GLU A 930 2.58 23.25 -10.26
C GLU A 930 3.35 22.40 -11.28
N ALA A 931 4.57 22.80 -11.61
CA ALA A 931 5.31 22.18 -12.70
C ALA A 931 5.74 20.74 -12.38
N GLU A 932 5.95 20.42 -11.11
CA GLU A 932 6.25 19.08 -10.59
C GLU A 932 5.08 18.09 -10.70
N HIS A 933 3.86 18.54 -10.97
CA HIS A 933 2.70 17.67 -11.19
C HIS A 933 2.62 17.13 -12.62
N PHE A 934 3.79 16.77 -13.18
CA PHE A 934 3.89 16.11 -14.48
C PHE A 934 3.50 14.63 -14.37
N THR A 935 3.11 14.06 -15.51
CA THR A 935 2.76 12.63 -15.68
C THR A 935 3.92 11.79 -16.20
N ALA A 936 4.89 12.42 -16.86
CA ALA A 936 6.14 11.81 -17.29
C ALA A 936 7.20 12.91 -17.46
N GLN A 937 8.47 12.52 -17.40
CA GLN A 937 9.59 13.45 -17.53
C GLN A 937 10.82 12.77 -18.14
N SER A 938 11.75 13.56 -18.63
CA SER A 938 13.11 13.14 -19.00
C SER A 938 14.10 14.23 -18.58
N GLY A 939 15.09 13.83 -17.79
CA GLY A 939 16.28 14.62 -17.43
C GLY A 939 16.09 15.69 -16.34
N VAL A 940 14.86 16.04 -15.96
CA VAL A 940 14.61 17.08 -14.94
C VAL A 940 14.54 16.52 -13.52
N THR A 941 14.83 17.39 -12.54
CA THR A 941 14.70 17.10 -11.10
C THR A 941 13.66 18.00 -10.45
N VAL A 942 12.89 17.45 -9.51
CA VAL A 942 12.02 18.24 -8.62
C VAL A 942 12.82 18.70 -7.40
N ASN A 943 12.98 20.01 -7.24
CA ASN A 943 13.83 20.62 -6.22
C ASN A 943 12.99 21.33 -5.14
N ASP A 944 13.31 21.10 -3.87
CA ASP A 944 12.75 21.86 -2.74
C ASP A 944 13.31 23.29 -2.73
N ARG A 945 12.42 24.28 -2.84
CA ARG A 945 12.76 25.71 -2.94
C ARG A 945 11.71 26.55 -2.20
N PRO A 946 12.04 27.12 -1.03
CA PRO A 946 11.09 27.94 -0.25
C PRO A 946 10.54 29.16 -1.00
N THR A 947 11.24 29.63 -2.03
CA THR A 947 10.85 30.76 -2.89
C THR A 947 9.90 30.37 -4.01
N ALA A 948 9.69 29.06 -4.25
CA ALA A 948 8.74 28.55 -5.23
C ALA A 948 7.30 28.60 -4.71
N ARG A 949 6.30 28.71 -5.61
CA ARG A 949 4.89 28.93 -5.26
C ARG A 949 4.33 27.87 -4.31
N ALA A 950 4.73 26.62 -4.48
CA ALA A 950 4.33 25.48 -3.64
C ALA A 950 5.51 24.86 -2.86
N GLY A 951 6.62 25.58 -2.72
CA GLY A 951 7.83 25.08 -2.06
C GLY A 951 8.66 24.09 -2.88
N LYS A 952 8.22 23.75 -4.10
CA LYS A 952 8.92 22.89 -5.06
C LYS A 952 8.89 23.50 -6.45
N ARG A 953 9.86 23.14 -7.29
CA ARG A 953 9.90 23.50 -8.73
C ARG A 953 10.80 22.54 -9.50
N LEU A 954 10.70 22.53 -10.83
CA LEU A 954 11.64 21.82 -11.70
C LEU A 954 12.98 22.56 -11.80
N GLY A 955 14.09 21.85 -11.67
CA GLY A 955 15.45 22.35 -11.88
C GLY A 955 16.36 21.26 -12.48
N ASP A 956 17.67 21.50 -12.50
CA ASP A 956 18.66 20.65 -13.19
C ASP A 956 18.29 20.39 -14.65
N VAL A 957 17.74 21.43 -15.31
CA VAL A 957 17.17 21.32 -16.65
C VAL A 957 18.25 21.50 -17.71
N ASP A 958 18.41 20.49 -18.56
CA ASP A 958 19.33 20.47 -19.69
C ASP A 958 18.62 20.52 -21.06
N HIS A 959 19.42 20.69 -22.12
CA HIS A 959 18.95 20.70 -23.49
C HIS A 959 18.38 19.34 -23.89
N ASN A 960 17.13 19.37 -24.40
CA ASN A 960 16.29 18.25 -24.78
C ASN A 960 15.55 17.56 -23.63
N ASP A 961 15.70 18.02 -22.41
CA ASP A 961 14.84 17.61 -21.32
C ASP A 961 13.40 18.06 -21.54
N TRP A 962 12.47 17.35 -20.91
CA TRP A 962 11.05 17.67 -21.03
C TRP A 962 10.24 17.13 -19.86
N VAL A 963 9.08 17.76 -19.64
CA VAL A 963 8.00 17.25 -18.79
C VAL A 963 6.70 17.17 -19.58
N ALA A 964 5.84 16.22 -19.22
CA ALA A 964 4.58 15.94 -19.88
C ALA A 964 3.38 16.06 -18.93
N TYR A 965 2.29 16.68 -19.40
CA TYR A 965 1.02 16.81 -18.69
C TYR A 965 -0.10 16.17 -19.52
N GLY A 966 -0.88 15.27 -18.92
CA GLY A 966 -2.02 14.63 -19.57
C GLY A 966 -3.03 14.09 -18.54
N PRO A 967 -4.31 13.90 -18.94
CA PRO A 967 -4.92 14.37 -20.19
C PRO A 967 -5.05 15.91 -20.24
N VAL A 968 -5.01 16.51 -21.43
CA VAL A 968 -5.13 17.97 -21.70
C VAL A 968 -6.03 18.25 -22.91
N ASP A 969 -7.05 19.11 -22.77
CA ASP A 969 -7.83 19.69 -23.88
C ASP A 969 -7.74 21.22 -23.82
N LEU A 970 -7.20 21.82 -24.89
CA LEU A 970 -6.87 23.25 -24.97
C LEU A 970 -8.01 24.10 -25.60
N ARG A 971 -9.24 23.60 -25.63
CA ARG A 971 -10.38 24.41 -26.08
C ARG A 971 -10.52 25.65 -25.22
N ASN A 972 -10.83 26.77 -25.87
CA ASN A 972 -10.98 28.07 -25.22
C ASN A 972 -9.78 28.49 -24.35
N VAL A 973 -8.60 27.86 -24.50
CA VAL A 973 -7.33 28.27 -23.90
C VAL A 973 -6.48 28.92 -24.98
N GLY A 974 -6.23 30.22 -24.86
CA GLY A 974 -5.51 31.01 -25.88
C GLY A 974 -4.01 31.11 -25.63
N SER A 975 -3.58 30.98 -24.38
CA SER A 975 -2.19 31.13 -23.97
C SER A 975 -1.88 30.35 -22.70
N VAL A 976 -0.60 30.16 -22.41
CA VAL A 976 -0.10 29.60 -21.14
C VAL A 976 0.90 30.59 -20.54
N THR A 977 0.71 30.96 -19.28
CA THR A 977 1.69 31.72 -18.50
C THR A 977 2.59 30.74 -17.75
N LEU A 978 3.89 30.98 -17.79
CA LEU A 978 4.89 30.11 -17.17
C LEU A 978 5.58 30.88 -16.04
N GLY A 979 5.47 30.41 -14.80
CA GLY A 979 6.28 30.91 -13.69
C GLY A 979 7.66 30.27 -13.73
N LEU A 980 8.71 31.04 -13.96
CA LEU A 980 10.06 30.51 -14.10
C LEU A 980 11.14 31.44 -13.54
N THR A 981 12.29 30.87 -13.24
CA THR A 981 13.50 31.59 -12.83
C THR A 981 14.67 31.18 -13.70
N ASN A 982 15.66 32.06 -13.87
CA ASN A 982 16.85 31.74 -14.63
C ASN A 982 18.08 32.45 -14.04
N GLY A 983 18.86 31.71 -13.26
CA GLY A 983 20.22 32.07 -12.85
C GLY A 983 21.32 31.38 -13.66
N GLY A 984 20.96 30.64 -14.72
CA GLY A 984 21.85 29.81 -15.52
C GLY A 984 22.01 30.34 -16.95
N LEU A 985 22.16 29.43 -17.92
CA LEU A 985 22.42 29.79 -19.33
C LEU A 985 21.20 30.38 -20.05
N GLY A 986 19.99 30.12 -19.57
CA GLY A 986 18.76 30.40 -20.30
C GLY A 986 18.56 29.49 -21.51
N GLY A 987 17.48 29.73 -22.24
CA GLY A 987 17.10 28.88 -23.37
C GLY A 987 15.68 29.18 -23.85
N THR A 988 15.07 28.20 -24.51
CA THR A 988 13.68 28.26 -24.95
C THR A 988 12.88 27.13 -24.33
N ILE A 989 11.70 27.43 -23.80
CA ILE A 989 10.68 26.42 -23.49
C ILE A 989 9.78 26.28 -24.71
N GLU A 990 9.73 25.10 -25.29
CA GLU A 990 8.83 24.72 -26.37
C GLU A 990 7.62 23.98 -25.81
N LEU A 991 6.43 24.51 -26.02
CA LEU A 991 5.17 23.83 -25.72
C LEU A 991 4.77 22.99 -26.93
N ARG A 992 4.73 21.67 -26.78
CA ARG A 992 4.46 20.69 -27.83
C ARG A 992 3.31 19.76 -27.46
N THR A 993 2.66 19.15 -28.44
CA THR A 993 1.57 18.20 -28.22
C THR A 993 1.85 16.82 -28.82
N GLY A 994 1.35 15.77 -28.16
CA GLY A 994 1.46 14.37 -28.60
C GLY A 994 2.77 13.68 -28.22
N SER A 995 3.93 14.31 -28.47
CA SER A 995 5.25 13.82 -28.06
C SER A 995 6.25 14.97 -27.86
N PRO A 996 7.45 14.73 -27.27
CA PRO A 996 8.50 15.75 -27.16
C PRO A 996 8.99 16.30 -28.51
N THR A 997 8.75 15.58 -29.61
CA THR A 997 9.04 16.01 -30.98
C THR A 997 7.78 16.31 -31.80
N GLY A 998 6.62 16.34 -31.13
CA GLY A 998 5.32 16.55 -31.76
C GLY A 998 5.06 18.02 -32.13
N THR A 999 3.80 18.33 -32.43
CA THR A 999 3.39 19.64 -32.94
C THR A 999 3.74 20.75 -31.95
N LEU A 1000 4.57 21.70 -32.40
CA LEU A 1000 4.90 22.91 -31.64
C LEU A 1000 3.70 23.85 -31.65
N ILE A 1001 3.24 24.22 -30.45
CA ILE A 1001 2.07 25.08 -30.25
C ILE A 1001 2.43 26.42 -29.61
N GLY A 1002 3.62 26.57 -29.02
CA GLY A 1002 4.09 27.83 -28.47
C GLY A 1002 5.54 27.77 -28.02
N THR A 1003 6.18 28.93 -27.88
CA THR A 1003 7.57 29.06 -27.43
C THR A 1003 7.74 30.23 -26.47
N ALA A 1004 8.51 30.04 -25.39
CA ALA A 1004 8.98 31.11 -24.53
C ALA A 1004 10.51 31.19 -24.58
N ALA A 1005 11.06 32.30 -25.05
CA ALA A 1005 12.47 32.60 -24.85
C ALA A 1005 12.69 33.05 -23.40
N VAL A 1006 13.67 32.47 -22.73
CA VAL A 1006 13.94 32.69 -21.31
C VAL A 1006 15.29 33.39 -21.15
N ALA A 1007 15.21 34.70 -20.89
CA ALA A 1007 16.37 35.52 -20.54
C ALA A 1007 16.78 35.31 -19.07
N SER A 1008 17.96 35.81 -18.68
CA SER A 1008 18.36 35.84 -17.27
C SER A 1008 17.37 36.66 -16.46
N THR A 1009 16.95 36.13 -15.31
CA THR A 1009 16.08 36.84 -14.35
C THR A 1009 16.90 37.54 -13.26
N GLY A 1010 18.23 37.51 -13.35
CA GLY A 1010 19.14 38.07 -12.35
C GLY A 1010 19.36 37.17 -11.13
N GLY A 1011 18.91 35.91 -11.16
CA GLY A 1011 19.16 34.92 -10.11
C GLY A 1011 18.09 33.83 -10.02
N TRP A 1012 18.41 32.76 -9.30
CA TRP A 1012 17.53 31.58 -9.15
C TRP A 1012 16.29 31.82 -8.28
N ASP A 1013 16.17 32.97 -7.61
CA ASP A 1013 15.01 33.33 -6.78
C ASP A 1013 14.23 34.53 -7.33
N ASN A 1014 14.54 34.93 -8.58
CA ASN A 1014 13.87 36.02 -9.25
C ASN A 1014 12.85 35.46 -10.23
N LEU A 1015 11.60 35.32 -9.78
CA LEU A 1015 10.48 34.85 -10.59
C LEU A 1015 10.10 35.88 -11.66
N VAL A 1016 9.87 35.38 -12.87
CA VAL A 1016 9.18 36.08 -13.97
C VAL A 1016 8.06 35.18 -14.50
N SER A 1017 7.07 35.78 -15.16
CA SER A 1017 5.86 35.08 -15.61
C SER A 1017 5.48 35.38 -17.07
N PRO A 1018 6.34 35.04 -18.06
CA PRO A 1018 6.02 35.25 -19.47
C PRO A 1018 4.77 34.47 -19.90
N THR A 1019 3.98 35.07 -20.78
CA THR A 1019 2.79 34.45 -21.39
C THR A 1019 3.08 34.04 -22.84
N VAL A 1020 2.81 32.76 -23.14
CA VAL A 1020 3.00 32.14 -24.45
C VAL A 1020 1.66 32.00 -25.15
N THR A 1021 1.47 32.70 -26.27
CA THR A 1021 0.30 32.48 -27.14
C THR A 1021 0.37 31.09 -27.75
N LEU A 1022 -0.75 30.37 -27.69
CA LEU A 1022 -0.87 29.04 -28.28
C LEU A 1022 -1.42 29.12 -29.71
N THR A 1023 -0.75 28.47 -30.64
CA THR A 1023 -1.13 28.32 -32.06
C THR A 1023 -1.16 26.84 -32.43
N ASN A 1024 -1.77 26.48 -33.56
CA ASN A 1024 -1.81 25.09 -34.06
C ASN A 1024 -2.31 24.04 -33.03
N LYS A 1025 -3.23 24.43 -32.15
CA LYS A 1025 -3.73 23.56 -31.08
C LYS A 1025 -4.50 22.36 -31.68
N PRO A 1026 -4.32 21.14 -31.16
CA PRO A 1026 -5.12 20.00 -31.58
C PRO A 1026 -6.58 20.19 -31.18
N THR A 1027 -7.47 19.54 -31.94
CA THR A 1027 -8.87 19.37 -31.55
C THR A 1027 -8.98 18.17 -30.61
N GLY A 1028 -9.55 18.36 -29.42
CA GLY A 1028 -9.75 17.30 -28.43
C GLY A 1028 -8.57 17.09 -27.48
N THR A 1029 -8.60 15.97 -26.76
CA THR A 1029 -7.65 15.60 -25.72
C THR A 1029 -6.30 15.17 -26.30
N THR A 1030 -5.20 15.59 -25.66
CA THR A 1030 -3.81 15.27 -26.01
C THR A 1030 -2.94 15.24 -24.74
N THR A 1031 -1.67 14.88 -24.89
CA THR A 1031 -0.61 15.19 -23.92
C THR A 1031 0.11 16.48 -24.32
N LEU A 1032 0.39 17.36 -23.36
CA LEU A 1032 1.19 18.57 -23.50
C LEU A 1032 2.61 18.32 -22.98
N TYR A 1033 3.61 18.72 -23.75
CA TYR A 1033 5.03 18.66 -23.39
C TYR A 1033 5.59 20.07 -23.24
N ALA A 1034 6.33 20.33 -22.17
CA ALA A 1034 7.23 21.47 -22.06
C ALA A 1034 8.66 20.95 -22.26
N LYS A 1035 9.25 21.24 -23.42
CA LYS A 1035 10.60 20.82 -23.80
C LYS A 1035 11.59 21.99 -23.68
N PHE A 1036 12.75 21.73 -23.10
CA PHE A 1036 13.77 22.75 -22.86
C PHE A 1036 14.86 22.69 -23.94
N VAL A 1037 15.16 23.83 -24.57
CA VAL A 1037 16.03 23.90 -25.75
C VAL A 1037 17.08 24.99 -25.60
N ASN A 1038 18.36 24.58 -25.63
CA ASN A 1038 19.49 25.46 -25.87
C ASN A 1038 20.62 24.68 -26.55
N THR A 1039 20.74 24.79 -27.87
CA THR A 1039 21.74 24.06 -28.66
C THR A 1039 23.19 24.49 -28.40
N ALA A 1040 23.40 25.58 -27.65
CA ALA A 1040 24.74 26.03 -27.25
C ALA A 1040 25.24 25.37 -25.96
N GLN A 1041 24.39 24.60 -25.26
CA GLN A 1041 24.79 23.86 -24.06
C GLN A 1041 25.65 22.65 -24.43
N THR A 1042 26.79 22.47 -23.74
CA THR A 1042 27.76 21.37 -23.96
C THR A 1042 28.19 20.81 -22.61
N GLY A 1043 28.34 19.48 -22.47
CA GLY A 1043 28.47 18.78 -21.18
C GLY A 1043 29.36 19.45 -20.12
N GLY A 1044 28.83 19.59 -18.90
CA GLY A 1044 29.47 20.25 -17.74
C GLY A 1044 29.11 21.73 -17.53
N THR A 1045 28.15 22.27 -18.30
CA THR A 1045 27.64 23.65 -18.18
C THR A 1045 26.53 23.82 -17.15
N PRO A 1046 26.29 25.05 -16.64
CA PRO A 1046 25.16 25.33 -15.73
C PRO A 1046 23.80 25.01 -16.34
N ASP A 1047 22.83 24.65 -15.49
CA ASP A 1047 21.42 24.44 -15.84
C ASP A 1047 20.86 25.57 -16.71
N LEU A 1048 19.86 25.24 -17.54
CA LEU A 1048 19.23 26.22 -18.40
C LEU A 1048 18.34 27.20 -17.62
N LEU A 1049 17.43 26.69 -16.81
CA LEU A 1049 16.38 27.45 -16.09
C LEU A 1049 15.66 26.57 -15.07
N ALA A 1050 14.76 27.15 -14.28
CA ALA A 1050 13.86 26.41 -13.40
C ALA A 1050 12.40 26.82 -13.67
N LEU A 1051 11.50 25.83 -13.77
CA LEU A 1051 10.07 26.01 -14.02
C LEU A 1051 9.28 25.70 -12.75
N ASP A 1052 8.53 26.68 -12.26
CA ASP A 1052 7.79 26.62 -10.99
C ASP A 1052 6.34 26.19 -11.23
N TRP A 1053 5.60 26.90 -12.10
CA TRP A 1053 4.20 26.61 -12.35
C TRP A 1053 3.76 26.98 -13.76
N LEU A 1054 2.62 26.44 -14.18
CA LEU A 1054 1.94 26.74 -15.43
C LEU A 1054 0.52 27.23 -15.15
N ARG A 1055 0.11 28.27 -15.87
CA ARG A 1055 -1.26 28.79 -15.83
C ARG A 1055 -1.87 28.81 -17.22
N PHE A 1056 -2.94 28.07 -17.42
CA PHE A 1056 -3.69 28.00 -18.66
C PHE A 1056 -4.73 29.12 -18.72
N ASN A 1057 -4.61 29.98 -19.73
CA ASN A 1057 -5.41 31.20 -19.82
C ASN A 1057 -6.55 31.07 -20.81
N GLY A 1058 -7.76 31.28 -20.31
CA GLY A 1058 -9.00 31.29 -21.07
C GLY A 1058 -10.16 30.68 -20.29
N ALA A 1059 -11.31 30.55 -20.94
CA ALA A 1059 -12.51 29.99 -20.31
C ALA A 1059 -12.35 28.50 -20.01
N GLY A 1060 -11.61 27.77 -20.85
CA GLY A 1060 -11.54 26.31 -20.77
C GLY A 1060 -12.91 25.67 -20.97
N VAL A 1061 -13.35 24.84 -20.01
CA VAL A 1061 -14.66 24.17 -20.01
C VAL A 1061 -15.78 24.95 -19.31
N LYS A 1062 -15.44 26.07 -18.67
CA LYS A 1062 -16.38 26.93 -17.96
C LYS A 1062 -17.48 27.47 -18.87
N GLN A 1063 -18.71 27.54 -18.36
CA GLN A 1063 -19.74 28.41 -18.91
C GLN A 1063 -19.48 29.88 -18.53
N GLU A 1064 -19.24 30.75 -19.51
CA GLU A 1064 -19.03 32.19 -19.25
C GLU A 1064 -20.34 32.90 -18.86
N PRO A 1065 -20.39 33.63 -17.74
CA PRO A 1065 -21.63 34.17 -17.17
C PRO A 1065 -22.24 35.37 -17.92
N GLY A 1066 -21.64 35.81 -19.04
CA GLY A 1066 -22.01 37.05 -19.75
C GLY A 1066 -21.20 38.29 -19.25
N GLY A 1067 -21.55 39.49 -19.73
CA GLY A 1067 -20.85 40.75 -19.37
C GLY A 1067 -19.57 41.04 -20.16
N THR A 1068 -18.75 42.01 -19.71
CA THR A 1068 -17.43 42.34 -20.28
C THR A 1068 -16.40 42.62 -19.20
N LEU A 1069 -15.12 42.35 -19.47
CA LEU A 1069 -13.98 42.68 -18.60
C LEU A 1069 -12.77 43.03 -19.47
N SER A 1070 -12.14 44.17 -19.22
CA SER A 1070 -10.90 44.62 -19.89
C SER A 1070 -9.90 45.18 -18.88
N LEU A 1071 -8.60 45.06 -19.17
CA LEU A 1071 -7.50 45.47 -18.30
C LEU A 1071 -6.48 46.34 -19.05
N ALA A 1072 -5.98 47.40 -18.40
CA ALA A 1072 -4.94 48.28 -18.90
C ALA A 1072 -3.87 48.57 -17.82
N ALA A 1073 -2.63 48.87 -18.25
CA ALA A 1073 -1.51 49.29 -17.39
C ALA A 1073 -0.92 50.60 -17.90
N ASN A 1074 -0.51 51.49 -16.99
CA ASN A 1074 0.15 52.74 -17.33
C ASN A 1074 1.26 53.11 -16.32
N PRO A 1075 2.54 53.14 -16.73
CA PRO A 1075 3.08 52.57 -17.98
C PRO A 1075 3.08 51.04 -17.96
N ALA A 1076 2.85 50.39 -19.11
CA ALA A 1076 2.94 48.92 -19.23
C ALA A 1076 4.40 48.41 -19.39
N SER A 1077 5.37 49.32 -19.57
CA SER A 1077 6.78 48.97 -19.69
C SER A 1077 7.72 50.09 -19.22
N GLY A 1078 8.91 49.74 -18.73
CA GLY A 1078 9.97 50.71 -18.37
C GLY A 1078 11.33 50.05 -18.13
N THR A 1079 12.33 50.81 -17.65
CA THR A 1079 13.70 50.34 -17.36
C THR A 1079 14.01 50.42 -15.86
N GLY A 1080 14.62 49.38 -15.27
CA GLY A 1080 14.83 49.32 -13.82
C GLY A 1080 13.52 49.16 -13.03
N THR A 1081 13.46 49.50 -11.74
CA THR A 1081 12.22 49.40 -10.96
C THR A 1081 11.05 50.15 -11.62
N LEU A 1082 9.97 49.43 -11.98
CA LEU A 1082 8.81 49.97 -12.68
C LEU A 1082 7.61 50.15 -11.74
N ASN A 1083 7.19 51.40 -11.55
CA ASN A 1083 5.91 51.70 -10.90
C ASN A 1083 4.82 51.81 -11.97
N THR A 1084 3.77 50.99 -11.87
CA THR A 1084 2.65 50.99 -12.82
C THR A 1084 1.31 51.09 -12.10
N THR A 1085 0.32 51.70 -12.75
CA THR A 1085 -1.08 51.63 -12.31
C THR A 1085 -1.85 50.71 -13.24
N LEU A 1086 -2.49 49.70 -12.66
CA LEU A 1086 -3.36 48.75 -13.34
C LEU A 1086 -4.83 49.16 -13.15
N THR A 1087 -5.63 49.12 -14.21
CA THR A 1087 -7.04 49.52 -14.19
C THR A 1087 -7.93 48.52 -14.94
N ALA A 1088 -8.95 48.00 -14.24
CA ALA A 1088 -9.95 47.10 -14.79
C ALA A 1088 -11.26 47.84 -15.12
N THR A 1089 -11.84 47.55 -16.28
CA THR A 1089 -13.18 47.99 -16.67
C THR A 1089 -14.07 46.79 -16.87
N ALA A 1090 -15.18 46.69 -16.14
CA ALA A 1090 -16.05 45.52 -16.13
C ALA A 1090 -17.53 45.90 -16.16
N THR A 1091 -18.33 45.08 -16.84
CA THR A 1091 -19.80 45.09 -16.76
C THR A 1091 -20.28 43.72 -16.26
N ALA A 1092 -21.21 43.74 -15.32
CA ALA A 1092 -21.81 42.51 -14.79
C ALA A 1092 -22.83 41.93 -15.78
N PRO A 1093 -23.06 40.60 -15.78
CA PRO A 1093 -24.19 39.98 -16.42
C PRO A 1093 -25.53 40.59 -16.00
N SER A 1094 -26.56 40.45 -16.85
CA SER A 1094 -27.90 40.95 -16.53
C SER A 1094 -28.42 40.31 -15.24
N GLY A 1095 -28.89 41.14 -14.29
CA GLY A 1095 -29.38 40.68 -12.99
C GLY A 1095 -28.31 40.37 -11.94
N GLN A 1096 -27.02 40.56 -12.24
CA GLN A 1096 -25.91 40.35 -11.29
C GLN A 1096 -25.15 41.67 -11.01
N SER A 1097 -24.40 41.72 -9.89
CA SER A 1097 -23.43 42.77 -9.61
C SER A 1097 -22.06 42.19 -9.25
N ILE A 1098 -20.99 42.98 -9.40
CA ILE A 1098 -19.63 42.54 -9.05
C ILE A 1098 -19.43 42.70 -7.54
N THR A 1099 -19.03 41.62 -6.88
CA THR A 1099 -18.80 41.54 -5.43
C THR A 1099 -17.32 41.62 -5.06
N ASP A 1100 -16.40 41.31 -5.99
CA ASP A 1100 -14.96 41.38 -5.73
C ASP A 1100 -14.14 41.65 -7.01
N TYR A 1101 -12.97 42.29 -6.83
CA TYR A 1101 -11.87 42.37 -7.79
C TYR A 1101 -10.61 41.81 -7.12
N ALA A 1102 -10.14 40.66 -7.60
CA ALA A 1102 -8.91 40.02 -7.14
C ALA A 1102 -7.76 40.30 -8.12
N TRP A 1103 -6.69 40.92 -7.65
CA TRP A 1103 -5.52 41.33 -8.43
C TRP A 1103 -4.31 40.45 -8.14
N ASP A 1104 -3.79 39.79 -9.17
CA ASP A 1104 -2.55 39.03 -9.18
C ASP A 1104 -1.56 39.72 -10.11
N PHE A 1105 -0.38 40.08 -9.61
CA PHE A 1105 0.61 40.84 -10.37
C PHE A 1105 1.60 39.95 -11.14
N GLY A 1106 1.58 38.63 -10.91
CA GLY A 1106 2.45 37.68 -11.61
C GLY A 1106 3.92 37.75 -11.19
N ASP A 1107 4.23 38.35 -10.03
CA ASP A 1107 5.57 38.47 -9.45
C ASP A 1107 5.69 37.80 -8.06
N ASN A 1108 4.74 36.92 -7.74
CA ASN A 1108 4.61 36.21 -6.45
C ASN A 1108 4.21 37.10 -5.25
N SER A 1109 3.76 38.33 -5.48
CA SER A 1109 3.10 39.12 -4.44
C SER A 1109 1.70 38.57 -4.12
N ALA A 1110 1.23 38.83 -2.91
CA ALA A 1110 -0.08 38.36 -2.46
C ALA A 1110 -1.22 38.98 -3.29
N ILE A 1111 -2.25 38.17 -3.58
CA ILE A 1111 -3.43 38.64 -4.30
C ILE A 1111 -4.15 39.70 -3.48
N THR A 1112 -4.48 40.83 -4.10
CA THR A 1112 -5.18 41.93 -3.44
C THR A 1112 -6.66 41.94 -3.84
N HIS A 1113 -7.56 41.94 -2.85
CA HIS A 1113 -9.01 41.86 -3.04
C HIS A 1113 -9.72 43.19 -2.71
N GLY A 1114 -10.90 43.40 -3.28
CA GLY A 1114 -11.78 44.51 -2.92
C GLY A 1114 -12.92 44.76 -3.91
N ALA A 1115 -14.16 44.79 -3.42
CA ALA A 1115 -15.37 45.04 -4.21
C ALA A 1115 -15.35 46.33 -5.05
N THR A 1116 -14.58 47.34 -4.61
CA THR A 1116 -14.44 48.65 -5.29
C THR A 1116 -13.07 48.87 -5.91
N LEU A 1117 -12.16 47.90 -5.83
CA LEU A 1117 -10.75 48.01 -6.21
C LEU A 1117 -10.58 47.89 -7.74
N ARG A 1118 -11.13 48.83 -8.50
CA ARG A 1118 -11.05 48.85 -9.97
C ARG A 1118 -9.70 49.28 -10.51
N SER A 1119 -8.86 49.90 -9.68
CA SER A 1119 -7.53 50.35 -10.06
C SER A 1119 -6.57 50.20 -8.88
N ILE A 1120 -5.33 49.79 -9.14
CA ILE A 1120 -4.29 49.59 -8.13
C ILE A 1120 -2.90 49.95 -8.66
N ALA A 1121 -2.07 50.57 -7.83
CA ALA A 1121 -0.66 50.82 -8.13
C ALA A 1121 0.20 49.65 -7.65
N HIS A 1122 1.17 49.23 -8.46
CA HIS A 1122 2.12 48.16 -8.12
C HIS A 1122 3.53 48.51 -8.60
N THR A 1123 4.54 48.01 -7.88
CA THR A 1123 5.95 48.23 -8.19
C THR A 1123 6.60 46.90 -8.55
N TYR A 1124 7.10 46.79 -9.78
CA TYR A 1124 7.92 45.66 -10.23
C TYR A 1124 9.41 46.00 -10.08
N PRO A 1125 10.13 45.43 -9.09
CA PRO A 1125 11.48 45.87 -8.73
C PRO A 1125 12.60 45.28 -9.61
N ARG A 1126 12.29 44.31 -10.47
CA ARG A 1126 13.30 43.50 -11.18
C ARG A 1126 13.00 43.46 -12.67
N LYS A 1127 14.07 43.32 -13.47
CA LYS A 1127 13.99 43.09 -14.91
C LYS A 1127 13.25 41.79 -15.19
N GLY A 1128 12.29 41.82 -16.11
CA GLY A 1128 11.47 40.66 -16.43
C GLY A 1128 10.20 40.99 -17.20
N ILE A 1129 9.53 39.94 -17.67
CA ILE A 1129 8.19 40.02 -18.26
C ILE A 1129 7.23 39.40 -17.24
N TYR A 1130 6.25 40.20 -16.82
CA TYR A 1130 5.25 39.82 -15.82
C TYR A 1130 3.87 39.79 -16.47
N THR A 1131 2.99 38.93 -15.98
CA THR A 1131 1.59 38.87 -16.42
C THR A 1131 0.68 39.22 -15.25
N ALA A 1132 0.12 40.43 -15.27
CA ALA A 1132 -0.89 40.85 -14.31
C ALA A 1132 -2.27 40.30 -14.71
N ARG A 1133 -3.05 39.84 -13.74
CA ARG A 1133 -4.40 39.30 -13.89
C ARG A 1133 -5.36 39.98 -12.93
N VAL A 1134 -6.57 40.25 -13.41
CA VAL A 1134 -7.71 40.62 -12.58
C VAL A 1134 -8.82 39.60 -12.74
N THR A 1135 -9.43 39.21 -11.62
CA THR A 1135 -10.62 38.35 -11.58
C THR A 1135 -11.77 39.09 -10.91
N THR A 1136 -12.91 39.17 -11.58
CA THR A 1136 -14.15 39.71 -11.01
C THR A 1136 -15.06 38.58 -10.57
N THR A 1137 -15.62 38.68 -9.36
CA THR A 1137 -16.64 37.76 -8.84
C THR A 1137 -18.00 38.44 -8.87
N TYR A 1138 -19.05 37.72 -9.24
CA TYR A 1138 -20.42 38.24 -9.30
C TYR A 1138 -21.28 37.75 -8.12
N THR A 1139 -22.46 38.33 -7.93
CA THR A 1139 -23.42 37.93 -6.88
C THR A 1139 -23.91 36.49 -6.99
N SER A 1140 -23.80 35.85 -8.17
CA SER A 1140 -24.08 34.42 -8.35
C SER A 1140 -22.95 33.51 -7.84
N GLY A 1141 -21.78 34.08 -7.53
CA GLY A 1141 -20.53 33.35 -7.27
C GLY A 1141 -19.72 33.06 -8.54
N GLU A 1142 -20.26 33.30 -9.74
CA GLU A 1142 -19.53 33.12 -10.99
C GLU A 1142 -18.41 34.16 -11.11
N THR A 1143 -17.30 33.77 -11.75
CA THR A 1143 -16.13 34.64 -11.92
C THR A 1143 -15.80 34.90 -13.38
N ARG A 1144 -15.06 35.97 -13.68
CA ARG A 1144 -14.47 36.23 -15.00
C ARG A 1144 -13.08 36.84 -14.83
N SER A 1145 -12.13 36.45 -15.67
CA SER A 1145 -10.75 36.94 -15.56
C SER A 1145 -10.19 37.46 -16.89
N ILE A 1146 -9.24 38.39 -16.80
CA ILE A 1146 -8.42 38.85 -17.93
C ILE A 1146 -6.98 39.14 -17.48
N ASN A 1147 -6.02 38.99 -18.40
CA ASN A 1147 -4.61 39.22 -18.16
C ASN A 1147 -4.03 40.32 -19.06
N LEU A 1148 -2.91 40.91 -18.64
CA LEU A 1148 -2.12 41.89 -19.38
C LEU A 1148 -0.63 41.71 -19.05
N THR A 1149 0.26 41.92 -20.03
CA THR A 1149 1.70 41.88 -19.84
C THR A 1149 2.28 43.21 -19.37
N VAL A 1150 3.18 43.17 -18.38
CA VAL A 1150 4.00 44.29 -17.90
C VAL A 1150 5.48 43.95 -18.11
N THR A 1151 6.26 44.85 -18.72
CA THR A 1151 7.67 44.59 -19.09
C THR A 1151 8.64 45.52 -18.38
N VAL A 1152 9.58 44.93 -17.65
CA VAL A 1152 10.70 45.65 -17.04
C VAL A 1152 11.98 45.30 -17.80
N ASN A 1153 12.55 46.27 -18.51
CA ASN A 1153 13.71 46.10 -19.40
C ASN A 1153 15.06 46.25 -18.69
#